data_AF-A0A2N2JK13-F1
#
_entry.id   AF-A0A2N2JK13-F1
#
_cell.length_a   1.000
_cell.length_b   1.000
_cell.length_c   1.000
_cell.angle_alpha   90.00
_cell.angle_beta   90.00
_cell.angle_gamma   90.00
#
_symmetry.space_group_name_H-M   'P 1'
#
loop_
_entity.id
_entity.type
_entity.pdbx_description
1 polymer ?
#
loop_
_entity_poly.entity_id
_entity_poly.type
_entity_poly.pdbx_seq_one_letter_code
_entity_poly.pdbx_strand_id
1 'polypeptide(L)'
;MNRIAKALERGFPESLIATCGSRDAALADVWRAVESGAYFVGELSIARFLADGDVDAERAAVVAAGLAKHATPERRGPEFLPGWGVDLDTVVCRAYAAAPDVFARSEPSYDDWAQLGLAFVRRRRGEEISTALAERVTVALARSCATDGLIRGRGDVVVQYVDGGGEEVTAALVDEASVHRFARRFDPTDAIWPSALEAAVRENRWGRTSDVASALRTMPLGDLVAQLATRSAPEGVSFGRYVFVVGETLDLFSARTDPPAALFDAGRALAKAAPGTDLPSPSVVAAILAISGAQRALASSASVASDIEEMVAFSDVLAHRALIGAFLDVLRRLPTERSRAWVAREVARSGAAVVGLAACFDATILREALRGNNRIEPEAFGPLGSAALPELLSAANELPPERAARARHAFVFALAEAARAGTPPGEELDVDLVVAAFDGRPMERESYGMRLREATEFLFAAMPEARRRPLMMLALDTAPMSAVAMLPTIESDAELDAYLAVALPDGIITDHVLRQLGPRAIAALRAHGPKAKNVSWVREAACHGLSAEDFAKVADVFVPGCKWRAIEADAARARAAHPDAPPCRVYLLERASFDYPAREGTLSRLGGSVRGLRKGDIPTDANGERQSHVLTLDLEDVPELRTMYPNARALALFCPRWEDGENFEDSALIEISEPAMSARRDSAVQDRALAVFGIDVPARVFDDARSVELDAVHYRIRCAGGHVLGRPMFIYDKPYDEDDTGFVCQIGDELTDELNVGFGSIYVFRDAVFMQGN
;
A
#
# COMPACT_ATOMS: atom_id res chain seq x y z
N MET A 1 -14.74 -10.51 29.94
CA MET A 1 -14.05 -11.61 29.23
C MET A 1 -14.36 -11.65 27.73
N ASN A 2 -15.60 -11.91 27.26
CA ASN A 2 -15.91 -11.96 25.80
C ASN A 2 -15.55 -10.67 25.02
N ARG A 3 -15.61 -9.49 25.64
CA ARG A 3 -15.19 -8.22 25.01
C ARG A 3 -13.68 -8.12 24.84
N ILE A 4 -12.91 -8.58 25.82
CA ILE A 4 -11.44 -8.61 25.80
C ILE A 4 -10.97 -9.62 24.75
N ALA A 5 -11.58 -10.81 24.71
CA ALA A 5 -11.30 -11.84 23.69
C ALA A 5 -11.46 -11.29 22.27
N LYS A 6 -12.62 -10.68 21.96
CA LYS A 6 -12.89 -10.10 20.64
C LYS A 6 -11.98 -8.92 20.29
N ALA A 7 -11.56 -8.12 21.26
CA ALA A 7 -10.64 -7.00 21.02
C ALA A 7 -9.20 -7.51 20.76
N LEU A 8 -8.75 -8.52 21.51
CA LEU A 8 -7.44 -9.15 21.35
C LEU A 8 -7.36 -9.99 20.06
N GLU A 9 -8.43 -10.67 19.66
CA GLU A 9 -8.55 -11.38 18.36
C GLU A 9 -8.38 -10.42 17.18
N ARG A 10 -8.82 -9.17 17.33
CA ARG A 10 -8.64 -8.13 16.30
C ARG A 10 -7.22 -7.57 16.24
N GLY A 11 -6.36 -7.88 17.22
CA GLY A 11 -4.94 -7.52 17.18
C GLY A 11 -4.61 -6.04 17.43
N PHE A 12 -5.58 -5.22 17.84
CA PHE A 12 -5.39 -3.77 18.00
C PHE A 12 -5.61 -3.32 19.46
N PRO A 13 -4.55 -2.92 20.18
CA PRO A 13 -4.64 -2.29 21.49
C PRO A 13 -5.62 -1.11 21.54
N GLU A 14 -5.74 -0.34 20.45
CA GLU A 14 -6.65 0.81 20.40
C GLU A 14 -8.12 0.41 20.55
N SER A 15 -8.51 -0.76 20.03
CA SER A 15 -9.89 -1.25 20.14
C SER A 15 -10.27 -1.59 21.58
N LEU A 16 -9.32 -2.12 22.35
CA LEU A 16 -9.49 -2.41 23.78
C LEU A 16 -9.56 -1.11 24.59
N ILE A 17 -8.67 -0.15 24.31
CA ILE A 17 -8.67 1.18 24.95
C ILE A 17 -9.99 1.92 24.69
N ALA A 18 -10.45 1.94 23.44
CA ALA A 18 -11.74 2.54 23.08
C ALA A 18 -12.91 1.90 23.82
N THR A 19 -12.86 0.58 24.06
CA THR A 19 -13.91 -0.15 24.79
C THR A 19 -13.88 0.11 26.29
N CYS A 20 -12.69 0.20 26.90
CA CYS A 20 -12.52 0.39 28.34
C CYS A 20 -12.52 1.87 28.76
N GLY A 21 -12.51 2.81 27.81
CA GLY A 21 -12.53 4.26 28.05
C GLY A 21 -11.17 4.86 28.42
N SER A 22 -10.22 4.05 28.91
CA SER A 22 -8.83 4.46 29.14
C SER A 22 -7.86 3.28 29.05
N ARG A 23 -6.56 3.61 28.88
CA ARG A 23 -5.48 2.63 28.87
C ARG A 23 -5.32 1.92 30.22
N ASP A 24 -5.39 2.66 31.32
CA ASP A 24 -5.25 2.10 32.67
C ASP A 24 -6.37 1.13 33.02
N ALA A 25 -7.61 1.45 32.61
CA ALA A 25 -8.76 0.56 32.79
C ALA A 25 -8.59 -0.73 31.98
N ALA A 26 -8.14 -0.63 30.73
CA ALA A 26 -7.82 -1.78 29.90
C ALA A 26 -6.67 -2.62 30.50
N LEU A 27 -5.61 -2.01 31.02
CA LEU A 27 -4.49 -2.71 31.69
C LEU A 27 -4.96 -3.49 32.92
N ALA A 28 -5.79 -2.86 33.77
CA ALA A 28 -6.36 -3.53 34.94
C ALA A 28 -7.25 -4.72 34.56
N ASP A 29 -8.01 -4.62 33.46
CA ASP A 29 -8.84 -5.70 32.95
C ASP A 29 -8.01 -6.87 32.37
N VAL A 30 -6.89 -6.58 31.70
CA VAL A 30 -5.96 -7.60 31.20
C VAL A 30 -5.26 -8.32 32.35
N TRP A 31 -4.75 -7.60 33.35
CA TRP A 31 -4.14 -8.22 34.54
C TRP A 31 -5.10 -9.16 35.27
N ARG A 32 -6.35 -8.73 35.50
CA ARG A 32 -7.39 -9.59 36.09
C ARG A 32 -7.65 -10.86 35.27
N ALA A 33 -7.57 -10.75 33.94
CA ALA A 33 -7.75 -11.90 33.07
C ALA A 33 -6.56 -12.88 33.17
N VAL A 34 -5.32 -12.38 33.23
CA VAL A 34 -4.11 -13.21 33.45
C VAL A 34 -4.11 -13.86 34.84
N GLU A 35 -4.46 -13.11 35.89
CA GLU A 35 -4.61 -13.61 37.28
C GLU A 35 -5.60 -14.78 37.37
N SER A 36 -6.71 -14.71 36.63
CA SER A 36 -7.71 -15.77 36.59
C SER A 36 -7.28 -17.01 35.79
N GLY A 37 -6.15 -16.93 35.08
CA GLY A 37 -5.69 -17.97 34.16
C GLY A 37 -6.47 -18.02 32.85
N ALA A 38 -7.28 -17.01 32.55
CA ALA A 38 -8.04 -16.93 31.29
C ALA A 38 -7.13 -16.67 30.08
N TYR A 39 -5.98 -16.05 30.30
CA TYR A 39 -4.94 -15.81 29.29
C TYR A 39 -3.56 -16.05 29.87
N PHE A 40 -2.64 -16.47 29.01
CA PHE A 40 -1.24 -16.60 29.36
C PHE A 40 -0.47 -15.30 29.07
N VAL A 41 0.44 -14.91 29.98
CA VAL A 41 1.28 -13.70 29.83
C VAL A 41 2.15 -13.72 28.57
N GLY A 42 2.53 -14.89 28.07
CA GLY A 42 3.32 -15.03 26.84
C GLY A 42 2.50 -15.11 25.56
N GLU A 43 1.17 -14.97 25.60
CA GLU A 43 0.40 -14.70 24.39
C GLU A 43 0.78 -13.32 23.83
N LEU A 44 1.18 -13.25 22.56
CA LEU A 44 1.75 -12.03 21.95
C LEU A 44 0.92 -10.76 22.21
N SER A 45 -0.39 -10.81 22.01
CA SER A 45 -1.28 -9.65 22.19
C SER A 45 -1.38 -9.20 23.65
N ILE A 46 -1.29 -10.15 24.59
CA ILE A 46 -1.27 -9.89 26.03
C ILE A 46 0.08 -9.33 26.44
N ALA A 47 1.17 -10.00 26.08
CA ALA A 47 2.53 -9.59 26.39
C ALA A 47 2.79 -8.16 25.91
N ARG A 48 2.45 -7.86 24.65
CA ARG A 48 2.62 -6.53 24.05
C ARG A 48 1.84 -5.46 24.80
N PHE A 49 0.62 -5.78 25.22
CA PHE A 49 -0.20 -4.83 25.97
C PHE A 49 0.36 -4.57 27.38
N LEU A 50 0.84 -5.63 28.05
CA LEU A 50 1.43 -5.57 29.39
C LEU A 50 2.84 -4.96 29.41
N ALA A 51 3.61 -5.07 28.31
CA ALA A 51 4.95 -4.53 28.17
C ALA A 51 5.01 -3.00 28.29
N ASP A 52 3.88 -2.31 28.20
CA ASP A 52 3.76 -0.86 28.38
C ASP A 52 3.22 -0.46 29.77
N GLY A 53 2.90 -1.41 30.65
CA GLY A 53 2.35 -1.16 31.99
C GLY A 53 3.37 -1.31 33.12
N ASP A 54 3.04 -0.75 34.28
CA ASP A 54 3.78 -0.97 35.52
C ASP A 54 3.57 -2.39 36.07
N VAL A 55 4.65 -3.00 36.56
CA VAL A 55 4.65 -4.33 37.18
C VAL A 55 5.12 -4.19 38.62
N ASP A 56 4.20 -4.33 39.57
CA ASP A 56 4.51 -4.38 41.00
C ASP A 56 4.80 -5.82 41.46
N ALA A 57 5.06 -6.00 42.76
CA ALA A 57 5.38 -7.30 43.33
C ALA A 57 4.21 -8.32 43.26
N GLU A 58 2.96 -7.87 43.29
CA GLU A 58 1.78 -8.74 43.19
C GLU A 58 1.65 -9.27 41.75
N ARG A 59 1.74 -8.38 40.76
CA ARG A 59 1.76 -8.73 39.34
C ARG A 59 2.97 -9.60 38.99
N ALA A 60 4.12 -9.37 39.61
CA ALA A 60 5.30 -10.22 39.43
C ALA A 60 5.04 -11.68 39.84
N ALA A 61 4.27 -11.90 40.92
CA ALA A 61 3.87 -13.25 41.33
C ALA A 61 2.94 -13.92 40.32
N VAL A 62 2.05 -13.15 39.68
CA VAL A 62 1.18 -13.64 38.60
C VAL A 62 2.01 -14.08 37.39
N VAL A 63 3.00 -13.26 36.99
CA VAL A 63 3.91 -13.60 35.88
C VAL A 63 4.69 -14.88 36.17
N ALA A 64 5.29 -15.00 37.37
CA ALA A 64 6.02 -16.20 37.78
C ALA A 64 5.13 -17.45 37.80
N ALA A 65 3.91 -17.34 38.34
CA ALA A 65 2.94 -18.44 38.34
C ALA A 65 2.48 -18.84 36.93
N GLY A 66 2.37 -17.87 36.01
CA GLY A 66 2.08 -18.12 34.60
C GLY A 66 3.17 -18.95 33.92
N LEU A 67 4.45 -18.57 34.10
CA LEU A 67 5.58 -19.31 33.51
C LEU A 67 5.66 -20.77 33.98
N ALA A 68 5.22 -21.07 35.21
CA ALA A 68 5.20 -22.44 35.74
C ALA A 68 4.07 -23.34 35.19
N LYS A 69 3.01 -22.76 34.60
CA LYS A 69 1.79 -23.50 34.25
C LYS A 69 1.65 -23.82 32.77
N HIS A 70 2.38 -23.12 31.90
CA HIS A 70 2.16 -23.18 30.46
C HIS A 70 3.31 -23.84 29.72
N ALA A 71 2.96 -24.68 28.74
CA ALA A 71 3.90 -25.23 27.78
C ALA A 71 4.52 -24.12 26.91
N THR A 72 5.59 -24.46 26.17
CA THR A 72 6.29 -23.54 25.27
C THR A 72 5.30 -22.80 24.36
N PRO A 73 5.31 -21.45 24.36
CA PRO A 73 4.40 -20.67 23.53
C PRO A 73 4.59 -20.98 22.04
N GLU A 74 3.49 -20.95 21.27
CA GLU A 74 3.59 -20.99 19.81
C GLU A 74 4.33 -19.75 19.31
N ARG A 75 5.23 -19.96 18.33
CA ARG A 75 6.00 -18.88 17.72
C ARG A 75 5.06 -17.89 17.01
N ARG A 76 4.91 -16.69 17.57
CA ARG A 76 4.03 -15.62 17.02
C ARG A 76 4.73 -14.28 16.77
N GLY A 77 6.06 -14.21 16.85
CA GLY A 77 6.79 -12.96 16.65
C GLY A 77 8.32 -13.10 16.72
N PRO A 78 9.04 -11.97 16.89
CA PRO A 78 10.46 -11.99 17.22
C PRO A 78 10.69 -12.58 18.61
N GLU A 79 11.72 -13.42 18.73
CA GLU A 79 12.05 -14.18 19.94
C GLU A 79 13.55 -14.07 20.21
N PHE A 80 13.92 -13.85 21.48
CA PHE A 80 15.31 -13.96 21.93
C PHE A 80 15.76 -15.41 21.98
N LEU A 81 14.89 -16.28 22.50
CA LEU A 81 15.13 -17.71 22.66
C LEU A 81 13.85 -18.46 22.21
N PRO A 82 13.92 -19.74 21.86
CA PRO A 82 12.73 -20.51 21.48
C PRO A 82 11.60 -20.40 22.53
N GLY A 83 10.45 -19.84 22.14
CA GLY A 83 9.30 -19.61 23.02
C GLY A 83 9.42 -18.38 23.94
N TRP A 84 10.50 -17.60 23.82
CA TRP A 84 10.77 -16.40 24.61
C TRP A 84 10.74 -15.14 23.74
N GLY A 85 9.52 -14.64 23.49
CA GLY A 85 9.26 -13.44 22.69
C GLY A 85 9.79 -12.15 23.30
N VAL A 86 10.05 -11.14 22.47
CA VAL A 86 10.53 -9.81 22.92
C VAL A 86 9.57 -9.15 23.92
N ASP A 87 8.26 -9.24 23.66
CA ASP A 87 7.23 -8.68 24.55
C ASP A 87 7.19 -9.42 25.89
N LEU A 88 7.28 -10.76 25.87
CA LEU A 88 7.34 -11.57 27.09
C LEU A 88 8.60 -11.23 27.90
N ASP A 89 9.74 -11.10 27.24
CA ASP A 89 10.99 -10.71 27.87
C ASP A 89 10.89 -9.37 28.62
N THR A 90 10.23 -8.38 28.01
CA THR A 90 10.01 -7.07 28.62
C THR A 90 9.19 -7.17 29.90
N VAL A 91 8.08 -7.93 29.86
CA VAL A 91 7.23 -8.15 31.03
C VAL A 91 7.96 -8.90 32.14
N VAL A 92 8.68 -9.98 31.79
CA VAL A 92 9.41 -10.79 32.77
C VAL A 92 10.58 -10.01 33.37
N CYS A 93 11.31 -9.21 32.59
CA CYS A 93 12.42 -8.41 33.11
C CYS A 93 11.93 -7.43 34.20
N ARG A 94 10.80 -6.76 33.97
CA ARG A 94 10.17 -5.86 34.96
C ARG A 94 9.64 -6.63 36.17
N ALA A 95 8.94 -7.73 35.96
CA ALA A 95 8.43 -8.59 37.03
C ALA A 95 9.56 -9.12 37.92
N TYR A 96 10.65 -9.58 37.30
CA TYR A 96 11.81 -10.08 38.01
C TYR A 96 12.52 -8.98 38.81
N ALA A 97 12.63 -7.77 38.26
CA ALA A 97 13.16 -6.61 38.98
C ALA A 97 12.33 -6.26 40.23
N ALA A 98 11.01 -6.38 40.15
CA ALA A 98 10.09 -6.08 41.24
C ALA A 98 10.10 -7.14 42.36
N ALA A 99 10.27 -8.43 42.02
CA ALA A 99 10.19 -9.52 43.00
C ALA A 99 11.08 -10.74 42.66
N PRO A 100 12.42 -10.63 42.72
CA PRO A 100 13.34 -11.71 42.33
C PRO A 100 13.15 -12.99 43.15
N ASP A 101 12.86 -12.86 44.46
CA ASP A 101 12.63 -14.00 45.35
C ASP A 101 11.42 -14.87 44.95
N VAL A 102 10.42 -14.28 44.29
CA VAL A 102 9.23 -15.00 43.82
C VAL A 102 9.58 -15.92 42.66
N PHE A 103 10.42 -15.43 41.74
CA PHE A 103 10.93 -16.22 40.63
C PHE A 103 11.85 -17.34 41.13
N ALA A 104 12.76 -17.05 42.07
CA ALA A 104 13.66 -18.06 42.63
C ALA A 104 12.90 -19.24 43.30
N ARG A 105 11.79 -18.96 44.00
CA ARG A 105 10.94 -20.02 44.59
C ARG A 105 10.19 -20.85 43.55
N SER A 106 9.84 -20.24 42.42
CA SER A 106 9.02 -20.86 41.38
C SER A 106 9.88 -21.57 40.31
N GLU A 107 11.15 -21.20 40.18
CA GLU A 107 12.10 -21.73 39.18
C GLU A 107 12.16 -23.26 39.10
N PRO A 108 12.15 -24.04 40.22
CA PRO A 108 12.13 -25.51 40.14
C PRO A 108 10.90 -26.11 39.44
N SER A 109 9.82 -25.35 39.30
CA SER A 109 8.58 -25.76 38.61
C SER A 109 8.50 -25.32 37.15
N TYR A 110 9.47 -24.54 36.67
CA TYR A 110 9.49 -24.06 35.29
C TYR A 110 9.93 -25.15 34.33
N ASP A 111 9.31 -25.17 33.15
CA ASP A 111 9.79 -25.93 32.00
C ASP A 111 11.15 -25.39 31.50
N ASP A 112 11.86 -26.20 30.72
CA ASP A 112 13.22 -25.90 30.25
C ASP A 112 13.34 -24.57 29.49
N TRP A 113 12.33 -24.22 28.68
CA TRP A 113 12.31 -22.95 27.93
C TRP A 113 12.23 -21.73 28.86
N ALA A 114 11.41 -21.81 29.93
CA ALA A 114 11.23 -20.74 30.90
C ALA A 114 12.43 -20.63 31.85
N GLN A 115 13.07 -21.74 32.21
CA GLN A 115 14.35 -21.73 32.92
C GLN A 115 15.44 -21.04 32.10
N LEU A 116 15.52 -21.33 30.80
CA LEU A 116 16.48 -20.68 29.90
C LEU A 116 16.20 -19.18 29.75
N GLY A 117 14.93 -18.79 29.62
CA GLY A 117 14.49 -17.39 29.59
C GLY A 117 14.80 -16.63 30.88
N LEU A 118 14.60 -17.26 32.05
CA LEU A 118 14.97 -16.66 33.33
C LEU A 118 16.49 -16.51 33.46
N ALA A 119 17.28 -17.51 33.05
CA ALA A 119 18.74 -17.41 33.03
C ALA A 119 19.22 -16.25 32.13
N PHE A 120 18.55 -16.04 31.00
CA PHE A 120 18.77 -14.90 30.12
C PHE A 120 18.50 -13.55 30.81
N VAL A 121 17.38 -13.40 31.53
CA VAL A 121 17.06 -12.20 32.33
C VAL A 121 18.10 -11.97 33.44
N ARG A 122 18.40 -13.00 34.25
CA ARG A 122 19.34 -12.92 35.37
C ARG A 122 20.71 -12.43 34.94
N ARG A 123 21.27 -13.05 33.90
CA ARG A 123 22.59 -12.68 33.39
C ARG A 123 22.63 -11.26 32.81
N ARG A 124 21.56 -10.82 32.13
CA ARG A 124 21.44 -9.42 31.68
C ARG A 124 21.44 -8.44 32.85
N ARG A 125 20.95 -8.83 34.03
CA ARG A 125 20.93 -7.99 35.23
C ARG A 125 22.24 -8.04 36.05
N GLY A 126 23.29 -8.65 35.51
CA GLY A 126 24.59 -8.75 36.16
C GLY A 126 24.73 -9.93 37.13
N GLU A 127 23.71 -10.80 37.24
CA GLU A 127 23.82 -11.99 38.08
C GLU A 127 24.72 -13.07 37.43
N GLU A 128 25.29 -13.91 38.28
CA GLU A 128 25.99 -15.10 37.85
C GLU A 128 25.01 -16.22 37.48
N ILE A 129 25.25 -16.85 36.35
CA ILE A 129 24.58 -18.08 35.92
C ILE A 129 25.64 -19.15 35.66
N SER A 130 25.26 -20.43 35.67
CA SER A 130 26.20 -21.51 35.39
C SER A 130 26.74 -21.42 33.95
N THR A 131 27.98 -21.87 33.74
CA THR A 131 28.60 -21.93 32.40
C THR A 131 27.74 -22.71 31.40
N ALA A 132 27.14 -23.82 31.85
CA ALA A 132 26.26 -24.63 31.01
C ALA A 132 25.00 -23.87 30.57
N LEU A 133 24.39 -23.06 31.45
CA LEU A 133 23.26 -22.20 31.07
C LEU A 133 23.69 -21.06 30.14
N ALA A 134 24.84 -20.44 30.40
CA ALA A 134 25.38 -19.40 29.53
C ALA A 134 25.66 -19.92 28.11
N GLU A 135 26.25 -21.10 27.97
CA GLU A 135 26.42 -21.81 26.69
C GLU A 135 25.09 -22.03 25.99
N ARG A 136 24.10 -22.59 26.70
CA ARG A 136 22.77 -22.84 26.13
C ARG A 136 22.08 -21.56 25.66
N VAL A 137 22.20 -20.47 26.41
CA VAL A 137 21.66 -19.16 26.02
C VAL A 137 22.38 -18.62 24.78
N THR A 138 23.71 -18.68 24.73
CA THR A 138 24.48 -18.26 23.54
C THR A 138 24.08 -19.04 22.30
N VAL A 139 23.94 -20.37 22.40
CA VAL A 139 23.50 -21.22 21.29
C VAL A 139 22.08 -20.87 20.84
N ALA A 140 21.16 -20.64 21.78
CA ALA A 140 19.80 -20.23 21.46
C ALA A 140 19.76 -18.83 20.81
N LEU A 141 20.53 -17.87 21.29
CA LEU A 141 20.65 -16.53 20.68
C LEU A 141 21.21 -16.60 19.25
N ALA A 142 22.25 -17.41 19.01
CA ALA A 142 22.80 -17.60 17.66
C ALA A 142 21.77 -18.20 16.70
N ARG A 143 20.97 -19.18 17.16
CA ARG A 143 19.86 -19.76 16.40
C ARG A 143 18.73 -18.74 16.14
N SER A 144 18.38 -17.92 17.13
CA SER A 144 17.38 -16.86 16.96
C SER A 144 17.85 -15.76 16.01
N CYS A 145 19.14 -15.40 16.08
CA CYS A 145 19.81 -14.49 15.14
C CYS A 145 19.68 -15.04 13.72
N ALA A 146 20.01 -16.31 13.52
CA ALA A 146 19.91 -16.97 12.23
C ALA A 146 18.47 -16.97 11.69
N THR A 147 17.47 -17.37 12.46
CA THR A 147 16.08 -17.67 12.01
C THR A 147 15.12 -16.47 11.88
N ASP A 148 15.60 -15.24 11.68
CA ASP A 148 14.80 -13.99 11.64
C ASP A 148 14.23 -13.50 13.00
N GLY A 149 14.62 -14.10 14.13
CA GLY A 149 14.01 -13.82 15.45
C GLY A 149 14.35 -12.48 16.07
N LEU A 150 15.49 -11.87 15.72
CA LEU A 150 16.03 -10.71 16.45
C LEU A 150 16.27 -9.45 15.62
N ILE A 151 16.43 -9.59 14.30
CA ILE A 151 16.92 -8.49 13.44
C ILE A 151 15.77 -7.89 12.57
N ARG A 152 14.56 -8.46 12.59
CA ARG A 152 13.54 -8.19 11.55
C ARG A 152 12.29 -7.37 11.96
N GLY A 153 12.12 -6.22 11.29
CA GLY A 153 10.90 -5.89 10.51
C GLY A 153 9.64 -5.36 11.21
N ARG A 154 9.66 -5.13 12.53
CA ARG A 154 8.53 -4.52 13.28
C ARG A 154 8.97 -3.39 14.24
N GLY A 155 10.10 -2.77 13.95
CA GLY A 155 10.80 -1.83 14.84
C GLY A 155 12.12 -2.41 15.31
N ASP A 156 13.01 -1.55 15.81
CA ASP A 156 14.28 -1.96 16.40
C ASP A 156 13.98 -2.87 17.59
N VAL A 157 14.46 -4.13 17.58
CA VAL A 157 14.37 -4.98 18.78
C VAL A 157 15.30 -4.38 19.82
N VAL A 158 14.73 -3.92 20.92
CA VAL A 158 15.49 -3.28 21.98
C VAL A 158 15.63 -4.24 23.15
N VAL A 159 16.83 -4.31 23.70
CA VAL A 159 17.13 -5.11 24.90
C VAL A 159 17.70 -4.21 25.99
N GLN A 160 17.15 -4.34 27.20
CA GLN A 160 17.68 -3.72 28.42
C GLN A 160 18.60 -4.69 29.14
N TYR A 161 19.74 -4.19 29.62
CA TYR A 161 20.69 -4.95 30.43
C TYR A 161 21.49 -4.03 31.36
N VAL A 162 22.17 -4.62 32.34
CA VAL A 162 23.14 -3.96 33.22
C VAL A 162 24.54 -4.09 32.62
N ASP A 163 25.26 -2.97 32.50
CA ASP A 163 26.61 -2.94 31.95
C ASP A 163 27.69 -3.31 32.98
N GLY A 164 28.98 -3.23 32.58
CA GLY A 164 30.09 -3.53 33.49
C GLY A 164 30.26 -2.54 34.64
N GLY A 165 29.63 -1.37 34.57
CA GLY A 165 29.59 -0.36 35.63
C GLY A 165 28.38 -0.49 36.55
N GLY A 166 27.46 -1.43 36.28
CA GLY A 166 26.23 -1.58 37.05
C GLY A 166 25.10 -0.66 36.58
N GLU A 167 25.26 0.06 35.46
CA GLU A 167 24.22 0.95 34.91
C GLU A 167 23.29 0.19 33.96
N GLU A 168 22.00 0.54 33.98
CA GLU A 168 21.03 0.00 33.04
C GLU A 168 21.17 0.69 31.68
N VAL A 169 21.44 -0.11 30.65
CA VAL A 169 21.67 0.32 29.28
C VAL A 169 20.66 -0.34 28.36
N THR A 170 20.18 0.45 27.42
CA THR A 170 19.25 0.04 26.36
C THR A 170 20.02 -0.09 25.06
N ALA A 171 19.98 -1.26 24.41
CA ALA A 171 20.65 -1.50 23.13
C ALA A 171 19.67 -1.99 22.06
N ALA A 172 19.80 -1.46 20.85
CA ALA A 172 19.08 -1.93 19.68
C ALA A 172 19.85 -3.08 19.00
N LEU A 173 19.14 -4.16 18.67
CA LEU A 173 19.64 -5.33 17.96
C LEU A 173 19.24 -5.24 16.49
N VAL A 174 20.00 -4.46 15.72
CA VAL A 174 19.67 -4.06 14.34
C VAL A 174 20.37 -4.90 13.27
N ASP A 175 21.38 -5.68 13.67
CA ASP A 175 22.22 -6.48 12.78
C ASP A 175 22.91 -7.62 13.55
N GLU A 176 23.57 -8.53 12.82
CA GLU A 176 24.33 -9.64 13.42
C GLU A 176 25.38 -9.13 14.43
N ALA A 177 26.05 -8.02 14.13
CA ALA A 177 27.14 -7.48 14.95
C ALA A 177 26.65 -6.96 16.30
N SER A 178 25.48 -6.34 16.36
CA SER A 178 24.84 -5.87 17.60
C SER A 178 24.33 -7.04 18.44
N VAL A 179 23.75 -8.07 17.81
CA VAL A 179 23.36 -9.31 18.51
C VAL A 179 24.60 -10.02 19.08
N HIS A 180 25.67 -10.15 18.29
CA HIS A 180 26.93 -10.77 18.74
C HIS A 180 27.57 -10.00 19.90
N ARG A 181 27.63 -8.67 19.81
CA ARG A 181 28.11 -7.81 20.90
C ARG A 181 27.31 -8.03 22.18
N PHE A 182 26.01 -8.19 22.07
CA PHE A 182 25.14 -8.48 23.19
C PHE A 182 25.36 -9.91 23.73
N ALA A 183 25.52 -10.91 22.85
CA ALA A 183 25.78 -12.30 23.20
C ALA A 183 27.09 -12.50 23.97
N ARG A 184 28.09 -11.62 23.81
CA ARG A 184 29.33 -11.64 24.61
C ARG A 184 29.12 -11.53 26.13
N ARG A 185 27.93 -11.15 26.60
CA ARG A 185 27.57 -11.23 28.02
C ARG A 185 27.46 -12.67 28.53
N PHE A 186 27.12 -13.59 27.64
CA PHE A 186 26.97 -15.02 27.89
C PHE A 186 28.20 -15.81 27.43
N ASP A 187 28.90 -15.30 26.41
CA ASP A 187 30.16 -15.86 25.89
C ASP A 187 31.26 -14.79 25.86
N PRO A 188 31.86 -14.45 27.01
CA PRO A 188 32.87 -13.39 27.09
C PRO A 188 34.17 -13.72 26.35
N THR A 189 34.44 -15.01 26.11
CA THR A 189 35.61 -15.50 25.39
C THR A 189 35.43 -15.57 23.88
N ASP A 190 34.20 -15.36 23.40
CA ASP A 190 33.84 -15.52 21.98
C ASP A 190 34.13 -16.93 21.43
N ALA A 191 34.04 -17.94 22.31
CA ALA A 191 34.43 -19.32 22.01
C ALA A 191 33.25 -20.15 21.46
N ILE A 192 32.02 -19.77 21.81
CA ILE A 192 30.79 -20.53 21.55
C ILE A 192 30.05 -19.93 20.35
N TRP A 193 29.89 -18.60 20.32
CA TRP A 193 29.06 -17.90 19.34
C TRP A 193 29.38 -18.28 17.88
N PRO A 194 30.65 -18.25 17.40
CA PRO A 194 30.94 -18.57 15.99
C PRO A 194 30.50 -19.99 15.61
N SER A 195 30.80 -20.97 16.46
CA SER A 195 30.44 -22.37 16.22
C SER A 195 28.92 -22.62 16.28
N ALA A 196 28.22 -21.92 17.17
CA ALA A 196 26.78 -22.01 17.31
C ALA A 196 26.05 -21.40 16.11
N LEU A 197 26.53 -20.25 15.61
CA LEU A 197 26.00 -19.61 14.42
C LEU A 197 26.25 -20.46 13.17
N GLU A 198 27.45 -21.02 13.03
CA GLU A 198 27.77 -21.96 11.95
C GLU A 198 26.90 -23.23 12.00
N ALA A 199 26.64 -23.77 13.19
CA ALA A 199 25.73 -24.88 13.37
C ALA A 199 24.29 -24.52 12.96
N ALA A 200 23.79 -23.34 13.35
CA ALA A 200 22.47 -22.85 12.94
C ALA A 200 22.34 -22.69 11.42
N VAL A 201 23.41 -22.20 10.76
CA VAL A 201 23.47 -22.14 9.30
C VAL A 201 23.40 -23.55 8.70
N ARG A 202 24.19 -24.51 9.21
CA ARG A 202 24.20 -25.89 8.70
C ARG A 202 22.87 -26.62 8.87
N GLU A 203 22.10 -26.28 9.91
CA GLU A 203 20.73 -26.74 10.09
C GLU A 203 19.76 -26.18 9.03
N ASN A 204 20.24 -25.33 8.10
CA ASN A 204 19.47 -24.58 7.09
C ASN A 204 18.33 -23.77 7.71
N ARG A 205 18.55 -23.26 8.92
CA ARG A 205 17.60 -22.50 9.72
C ARG A 205 18.01 -21.04 9.78
N TRP A 206 18.01 -20.35 8.64
CA TRP A 206 18.39 -18.95 8.61
C TRP A 206 17.63 -18.07 7.58
N GLY A 207 17.41 -16.81 7.97
CA GLY A 207 16.46 -15.88 7.38
C GLY A 207 17.05 -14.94 6.33
N ARG A 208 18.21 -14.33 6.58
CA ARG A 208 18.96 -13.50 5.61
C ARG A 208 20.45 -13.80 5.62
N THR A 209 21.11 -13.51 4.51
CA THR A 209 22.57 -13.70 4.41
C THR A 209 23.29 -12.72 5.32
N SER A 210 22.71 -11.52 5.52
CA SER A 210 23.19 -10.53 6.48
C SER A 210 23.20 -11.01 7.94
N ASP A 211 22.27 -11.88 8.33
CA ASP A 211 22.05 -12.27 9.75
C ASP A 211 23.03 -13.36 10.21
N VAL A 212 23.71 -13.99 9.26
CA VAL A 212 24.68 -15.08 9.46
C VAL A 212 25.95 -14.84 8.65
N ALA A 213 26.21 -13.58 8.28
CA ALA A 213 27.28 -13.22 7.38
C ALA A 213 28.66 -13.64 7.91
N SER A 214 28.91 -13.53 9.23
CA SER A 214 30.20 -13.97 9.78
C SER A 214 30.43 -15.47 9.63
N ALA A 215 29.42 -16.30 9.91
CA ALA A 215 29.49 -17.75 9.77
C ALA A 215 29.64 -18.16 8.29
N LEU A 216 28.89 -17.53 7.39
CA LEU A 216 29.00 -17.81 5.95
C LEU A 216 30.37 -17.40 5.37
N ARG A 217 31.03 -16.37 5.90
CA ARG A 217 32.36 -15.93 5.44
C ARG A 217 33.48 -16.91 5.81
N THR A 218 33.39 -17.56 6.97
CA THR A 218 34.40 -18.52 7.43
C THR A 218 34.14 -19.95 6.96
N MET A 219 32.90 -20.24 6.55
CA MET A 219 32.50 -21.56 6.04
C MET A 219 33.34 -21.99 4.81
N PRO A 220 33.75 -23.26 4.70
CA PRO A 220 34.39 -23.78 3.49
C PRO A 220 33.50 -23.56 2.25
N LEU A 221 34.10 -23.21 1.11
CA LEU A 221 33.34 -22.85 -0.10
C LEU A 221 32.33 -23.94 -0.53
N GLY A 222 32.71 -25.22 -0.44
CA GLY A 222 31.83 -26.33 -0.78
C GLY A 222 30.59 -26.41 0.11
N ASP A 223 30.76 -26.25 1.43
CA ASP A 223 29.67 -26.21 2.41
C ASP A 223 28.78 -25.00 2.16
N LEU A 224 29.37 -23.82 1.95
CA LEU A 224 28.64 -22.58 1.67
C LEU A 224 27.76 -22.72 0.41
N VAL A 225 28.33 -23.26 -0.66
CA VAL A 225 27.62 -23.46 -1.93
C VAL A 225 26.48 -24.45 -1.77
N ALA A 226 26.69 -25.55 -1.03
CA ALA A 226 25.64 -26.50 -0.71
C ALA A 226 24.49 -25.82 0.07
N GLN A 227 24.81 -25.02 1.08
CA GLN A 227 23.81 -24.29 1.89
C GLN A 227 23.00 -23.29 1.05
N LEU A 228 23.67 -22.50 0.20
CA LEU A 228 22.99 -21.55 -0.69
C LEU A 228 22.10 -22.24 -1.72
N ALA A 229 22.51 -23.42 -2.22
CA ALA A 229 21.77 -24.18 -3.22
C ALA A 229 20.55 -24.94 -2.67
N THR A 230 20.61 -25.38 -1.41
CA THR A 230 19.49 -26.08 -0.75
C THR A 230 18.52 -25.14 -0.05
N ARG A 231 18.71 -23.83 -0.20
CA ARG A 231 17.88 -22.84 0.45
C ARG A 231 16.54 -22.74 -0.28
N SER A 232 15.49 -23.27 0.33
CA SER A 232 14.12 -22.96 -0.10
C SER A 232 13.76 -21.56 0.37
N ALA A 233 13.03 -20.80 -0.45
CA ALA A 233 12.40 -19.57 0.02
C ALA A 233 11.51 -19.93 1.23
N PRO A 234 11.61 -19.22 2.36
CA PRO A 234 10.68 -19.45 3.46
C PRO A 234 9.24 -19.29 2.94
N GLU A 235 8.35 -20.21 3.33
CA GLU A 235 6.94 -20.17 2.93
C GLU A 235 6.36 -18.76 3.21
N GLY A 236 5.72 -18.16 2.19
CA GLY A 236 5.09 -16.84 2.31
C GLY A 236 6.00 -15.62 2.08
N VAL A 237 7.24 -15.79 1.62
CA VAL A 237 8.13 -14.67 1.28
C VAL A 237 7.81 -14.12 -0.12
N SER A 238 7.37 -12.86 -0.20
CA SER A 238 7.05 -12.18 -1.46
C SER A 238 8.28 -11.90 -2.33
N PHE A 239 8.07 -11.79 -3.66
CA PHE A 239 9.09 -11.52 -4.68
C PHE A 239 10.01 -10.33 -4.35
N GLY A 240 9.51 -9.30 -3.66
CA GLY A 240 10.32 -8.13 -3.26
C GLY A 240 11.47 -8.45 -2.29
N ARG A 241 11.37 -9.50 -1.47
CA ARG A 241 12.45 -9.93 -0.57
C ARG A 241 13.61 -10.62 -1.31
N TYR A 242 13.39 -11.05 -2.55
CA TYR A 242 14.38 -11.76 -3.35
C TYR A 242 15.55 -10.88 -3.80
N VAL A 243 15.30 -9.62 -4.11
CA VAL A 243 16.31 -8.65 -4.58
C VAL A 243 17.39 -8.41 -3.53
N PHE A 244 17.02 -8.37 -2.24
CA PHE A 244 17.96 -8.18 -1.15
C PHE A 244 18.90 -9.37 -0.97
N VAL A 245 18.39 -10.61 -1.07
CA VAL A 245 19.19 -11.83 -0.88
C VAL A 245 20.32 -11.94 -1.90
N VAL A 246 20.06 -11.57 -3.16
CA VAL A 246 21.07 -11.63 -4.22
C VAL A 246 22.18 -10.60 -3.98
N GLY A 247 21.83 -9.37 -3.58
CA GLY A 247 22.81 -8.35 -3.20
C GLY A 247 23.68 -8.78 -2.02
N GLU A 248 23.07 -9.24 -0.92
CA GLU A 248 23.79 -9.73 0.25
C GLU A 248 24.71 -10.92 -0.08
N THR A 249 24.28 -11.81 -0.97
CA THR A 249 25.08 -12.97 -1.41
C THR A 249 26.27 -12.52 -2.28
N LEU A 250 26.09 -11.54 -3.15
CA LEU A 250 27.18 -10.92 -3.90
C LEU A 250 28.18 -10.22 -2.98
N ASP A 251 27.70 -9.50 -1.96
CA ASP A 251 28.56 -8.85 -0.94
C ASP A 251 29.32 -9.88 -0.10
N LEU A 252 28.66 -11.00 0.26
CA LEU A 252 29.29 -12.13 0.93
C LEU A 252 30.47 -12.65 0.11
N PHE A 253 30.27 -12.95 -1.17
CA PHE A 253 31.37 -13.39 -2.02
C PHE A 253 32.39 -12.27 -2.25
N SER A 254 32.02 -11.00 -2.29
CA SER A 254 33.00 -9.90 -2.37
C SER A 254 33.92 -9.83 -1.15
N ALA A 255 33.42 -10.18 0.04
CA ALA A 255 34.18 -10.18 1.30
C ALA A 255 35.07 -11.42 1.53
N ARG A 256 34.86 -12.50 0.76
CA ARG A 256 35.66 -13.74 0.89
C ARG A 256 36.99 -13.65 0.14
N THR A 257 37.87 -14.62 0.37
CA THR A 257 39.23 -14.67 -0.25
C THR A 257 39.49 -15.93 -1.08
N ASP A 258 38.45 -16.69 -1.42
CA ASP A 258 38.60 -17.91 -2.26
C ASP A 258 39.34 -17.61 -3.59
N PRO A 259 40.16 -18.54 -4.12
CA PRO A 259 40.83 -18.31 -5.40
C PRO A 259 39.80 -18.30 -6.55
N PRO A 260 40.00 -17.50 -7.62
CA PRO A 260 39.08 -17.43 -8.76
C PRO A 260 38.68 -18.79 -9.33
N ALA A 261 39.65 -19.70 -9.47
CA ALA A 261 39.42 -21.06 -9.98
C ALA A 261 38.40 -21.84 -9.16
N ALA A 262 38.46 -21.77 -7.82
CA ALA A 262 37.53 -22.46 -6.95
C ALA A 262 36.10 -21.91 -7.05
N LEU A 263 35.95 -20.59 -7.25
CA LEU A 263 34.65 -19.98 -7.49
C LEU A 263 34.06 -20.44 -8.83
N PHE A 264 34.86 -20.50 -9.90
CA PHE A 264 34.40 -21.04 -11.19
C PHE A 264 34.05 -22.53 -11.11
N ASP A 265 34.83 -23.35 -10.42
CA ASP A 265 34.53 -24.78 -10.22
C ASP A 265 33.20 -24.99 -9.49
N ALA A 266 32.98 -24.21 -8.42
CA ALA A 266 31.72 -24.23 -7.69
C ALA A 266 30.54 -23.76 -8.56
N GLY A 267 30.71 -22.67 -9.31
CA GLY A 267 29.70 -22.17 -10.24
C GLY A 267 29.33 -23.18 -11.31
N ARG A 268 30.31 -23.86 -11.90
CA ARG A 268 30.09 -24.96 -12.86
C ARG A 268 29.31 -26.12 -12.25
N ALA A 269 29.63 -26.51 -11.02
CA ALA A 269 28.94 -27.60 -10.34
C ALA A 269 27.45 -27.26 -10.14
N LEU A 270 27.14 -26.02 -9.77
CA LEU A 270 25.76 -25.54 -9.62
C LEU A 270 25.03 -25.39 -10.96
N ALA A 271 25.66 -24.84 -11.98
CA ALA A 271 25.04 -24.65 -13.30
C ALA A 271 24.63 -26.00 -13.94
N LYS A 272 25.32 -27.10 -13.58
CA LYS A 272 24.98 -28.46 -14.00
C LYS A 272 23.89 -29.12 -13.15
N ALA A 273 23.71 -28.69 -11.91
CA ALA A 273 22.61 -29.16 -11.07
C ALA A 273 21.30 -28.61 -11.68
N ALA A 274 20.36 -29.51 -12.00
CA ALA A 274 19.15 -29.19 -12.76
C ALA A 274 18.43 -27.91 -12.26
N PRO A 275 17.77 -27.15 -13.15
CA PRO A 275 17.05 -25.94 -12.76
C PRO A 275 15.91 -26.30 -11.79
N GLY A 276 16.17 -26.16 -10.49
CA GLY A 276 15.14 -26.16 -9.47
C GLY A 276 14.34 -24.87 -9.55
N THR A 277 13.05 -24.94 -9.24
CA THR A 277 12.14 -23.78 -9.16
C THR A 277 12.31 -22.97 -7.87
N ASP A 278 13.19 -23.40 -6.97
CA ASP A 278 13.37 -22.82 -5.64
C ASP A 278 14.38 -21.65 -5.65
N LEU A 279 14.23 -20.71 -4.71
CA LEU A 279 14.91 -19.40 -4.70
C LEU A 279 15.94 -19.27 -3.55
N PRO A 280 17.14 -18.69 -3.77
CA PRO A 280 17.70 -18.34 -5.08
C PRO A 280 17.95 -19.59 -5.91
N SER A 281 17.63 -19.53 -7.20
CA SER A 281 17.87 -20.67 -8.07
C SER A 281 19.38 -21.00 -8.08
N PRO A 282 19.76 -22.28 -8.19
CA PRO A 282 21.15 -22.66 -8.36
C PRO A 282 21.86 -21.90 -9.49
N SER A 283 21.12 -21.50 -10.54
CA SER A 283 21.63 -20.68 -11.65
C SER A 283 22.05 -19.27 -11.22
N VAL A 284 21.29 -18.62 -10.33
CA VAL A 284 21.64 -17.27 -9.83
C VAL A 284 22.85 -17.34 -8.91
N VAL A 285 22.95 -18.36 -8.06
CA VAL A 285 24.15 -18.58 -7.23
C VAL A 285 25.37 -18.89 -8.11
N ALA A 286 25.21 -19.69 -9.17
CA ALA A 286 26.25 -19.94 -10.17
C ALA A 286 26.72 -18.64 -10.85
N ALA A 287 25.78 -17.77 -11.23
CA ALA A 287 26.08 -16.47 -11.84
C ALA A 287 26.87 -15.56 -10.87
N ILE A 288 26.46 -15.48 -9.60
CA ILE A 288 27.18 -14.72 -8.56
C ILE A 288 28.63 -15.23 -8.44
N LEU A 289 28.82 -16.55 -8.29
CA LEU A 289 30.14 -17.16 -8.18
C LEU A 289 31.02 -16.86 -9.40
N ALA A 290 30.46 -16.98 -10.61
CA ALA A 290 31.17 -16.72 -11.85
C ALA A 290 31.56 -15.24 -11.99
N ILE A 291 30.67 -14.31 -11.64
CA ILE A 291 30.94 -12.86 -11.63
C ILE A 291 32.04 -12.53 -10.61
N SER A 292 31.92 -13.00 -9.36
CA SER A 292 32.93 -12.77 -8.33
C SER A 292 34.28 -13.40 -8.70
N GLY A 293 34.28 -14.60 -9.28
CA GLY A 293 35.47 -15.26 -9.80
C GLY A 293 36.17 -14.43 -10.88
N ALA A 294 35.39 -13.89 -11.83
CA ALA A 294 35.91 -13.04 -12.90
C ALA A 294 36.49 -11.72 -12.37
N GLN A 295 35.79 -11.04 -11.46
CA GLN A 295 36.28 -9.81 -10.85
C GLN A 295 37.64 -10.03 -10.15
N ARG A 296 37.80 -11.13 -9.41
CA ARG A 296 39.06 -11.48 -8.75
C ARG A 296 40.16 -11.88 -9.74
N ALA A 297 39.84 -12.65 -10.78
CA ALA A 297 40.79 -13.00 -11.82
C ALA A 297 41.32 -11.73 -12.52
N LEU A 298 40.42 -10.83 -12.91
CA LEU A 298 40.79 -9.56 -13.54
C LEU A 298 41.60 -8.66 -12.60
N ALA A 299 41.27 -8.61 -11.31
CA ALA A 299 42.02 -7.82 -10.31
C ALA A 299 43.43 -8.35 -10.07
N SER A 300 43.65 -9.66 -10.24
CA SER A 300 44.97 -10.32 -10.11
C SER A 300 45.68 -10.52 -11.45
N SER A 301 45.17 -9.96 -12.53
CA SER A 301 45.64 -10.17 -13.91
C SER A 301 45.71 -11.64 -14.35
N ALA A 302 44.94 -12.52 -13.69
CA ALA A 302 44.73 -13.90 -14.11
C ALA A 302 43.70 -13.96 -15.26
N SER A 303 43.72 -15.05 -16.04
CA SER A 303 42.73 -15.27 -17.09
C SER A 303 41.35 -15.56 -16.51
N VAL A 304 40.32 -14.88 -17.03
CA VAL A 304 38.92 -15.25 -16.80
C VAL A 304 38.62 -16.56 -17.52
N ALA A 305 37.90 -17.47 -16.87
CA ALA A 305 37.53 -18.76 -17.45
C ALA A 305 36.87 -18.61 -18.83
N SER A 306 37.21 -19.50 -19.77
CA SER A 306 36.74 -19.43 -21.17
C SER A 306 35.26 -19.80 -21.34
N ASP A 307 34.66 -20.36 -20.29
CA ASP A 307 33.29 -20.88 -20.21
C ASP A 307 32.40 -20.05 -19.28
N ILE A 308 32.83 -18.85 -18.88
CA ILE A 308 32.01 -17.94 -18.05
C ILE A 308 30.64 -17.66 -18.66
N GLU A 309 30.59 -17.66 -19.99
CA GLU A 309 29.39 -17.46 -20.78
C GLU A 309 28.33 -18.55 -20.60
N GLU A 310 28.73 -19.74 -20.17
CA GLU A 310 27.82 -20.86 -19.89
C GLU A 310 27.29 -20.80 -18.45
N MET A 311 27.97 -20.06 -17.55
CA MET A 311 27.60 -19.93 -16.14
C MET A 311 26.73 -18.72 -15.83
N VAL A 312 26.75 -17.68 -16.69
CA VAL A 312 26.02 -16.43 -16.45
C VAL A 312 24.94 -16.23 -17.51
N ALA A 313 23.69 -16.47 -17.14
CA ALA A 313 22.53 -16.13 -17.96
C ALA A 313 22.15 -14.65 -17.78
N PHE A 314 21.93 -13.92 -18.88
CA PHE A 314 21.52 -12.52 -18.81
C PHE A 314 20.14 -12.31 -18.17
N SER A 315 19.24 -13.28 -18.31
CA SER A 315 17.94 -13.27 -17.62
C SER A 315 18.10 -13.21 -16.10
N ASP A 316 19.08 -13.95 -15.56
CA ASP A 316 19.36 -14.01 -14.13
C ASP A 316 19.98 -12.70 -13.65
N VAL A 317 20.87 -12.11 -14.46
CA VAL A 317 21.45 -10.78 -14.17
C VAL A 317 20.37 -9.70 -14.16
N LEU A 318 19.47 -9.68 -15.14
CA LEU A 318 18.43 -8.65 -15.23
C LEU A 318 17.34 -8.81 -14.16
N ALA A 319 16.99 -10.05 -13.81
CA ALA A 319 16.09 -10.32 -12.70
C ALA A 319 16.62 -9.76 -11.37
N HIS A 320 17.93 -9.51 -11.27
CA HIS A 320 18.60 -9.05 -10.05
C HIS A 320 19.47 -7.81 -10.28
N ARG A 321 18.90 -6.62 -10.04
CA ARG A 321 19.60 -5.32 -10.17
C ARG A 321 20.98 -5.28 -9.50
N ALA A 322 21.13 -5.94 -8.35
CA ALA A 322 22.41 -6.02 -7.64
C ALA A 322 23.53 -6.66 -8.48
N LEU A 323 23.21 -7.58 -9.40
CA LEU A 323 24.18 -8.22 -10.29
C LEU A 323 24.56 -7.35 -11.48
N ILE A 324 23.68 -6.45 -11.95
CA ILE A 324 23.90 -5.67 -13.18
C ILE A 324 25.23 -4.92 -13.11
N GLY A 325 25.48 -4.17 -12.03
CA GLY A 325 26.70 -3.38 -11.88
C GLY A 325 27.97 -4.23 -11.92
N ALA A 326 28.00 -5.31 -11.13
CA ALA A 326 29.14 -6.22 -11.05
C ALA A 326 29.40 -6.96 -12.37
N PHE A 327 28.33 -7.41 -13.03
CA PHE A 327 28.41 -8.06 -14.34
C PHE A 327 28.91 -7.12 -15.43
N LEU A 328 28.41 -5.88 -15.49
CA LEU A 328 28.88 -4.89 -16.45
C LEU A 328 30.35 -4.51 -16.24
N ASP A 329 30.84 -4.47 -15.00
CA ASP A 329 32.28 -4.29 -14.72
C ASP A 329 33.12 -5.43 -15.32
N VAL A 330 32.67 -6.69 -15.17
CA VAL A 330 33.33 -7.84 -15.81
C VAL A 330 33.36 -7.68 -17.32
N LEU A 331 32.23 -7.37 -17.96
CA LEU A 331 32.16 -7.20 -19.41
C LEU A 331 33.06 -6.06 -19.93
N ARG A 332 33.18 -4.95 -19.21
CA ARG A 332 34.05 -3.82 -19.60
C ARG A 332 35.54 -4.16 -19.54
N ARG A 333 35.92 -5.10 -18.68
CA ARG A 333 37.32 -5.49 -18.44
C ARG A 333 37.75 -6.70 -19.27
N LEU A 334 36.81 -7.47 -19.82
CA LEU A 334 37.07 -8.49 -20.84
C LEU A 334 37.49 -7.85 -22.17
N PRO A 335 38.18 -8.58 -23.07
CA PRO A 335 38.45 -8.10 -24.41
C PRO A 335 37.15 -7.72 -25.13
N THR A 336 37.10 -6.51 -25.72
CA THR A 336 35.89 -5.94 -26.33
C THR A 336 35.23 -6.88 -27.35
N GLU A 337 36.02 -7.58 -28.17
CA GLU A 337 35.52 -8.55 -29.16
C GLU A 337 34.80 -9.73 -28.50
N ARG A 338 35.33 -10.24 -27.37
CA ARG A 338 34.71 -11.32 -26.60
C ARG A 338 33.40 -10.85 -25.97
N SER A 339 33.39 -9.69 -25.32
CA SER A 339 32.18 -9.12 -24.71
C SER A 339 31.09 -8.87 -25.75
N ARG A 340 31.43 -8.27 -26.90
CA ARG A 340 30.49 -8.04 -28.00
C ARG A 340 29.94 -9.35 -28.58
N ALA A 341 30.79 -10.34 -28.83
CA ALA A 341 30.35 -11.63 -29.36
C ALA A 341 29.40 -12.35 -28.38
N TRP A 342 29.67 -12.25 -27.07
CA TRP A 342 28.79 -12.78 -26.05
C TRP A 342 27.44 -12.04 -26.04
N VAL A 343 27.44 -10.72 -25.95
CA VAL A 343 26.20 -9.91 -25.93
C VAL A 343 25.38 -10.12 -27.21
N ALA A 344 26.00 -10.12 -28.39
CA ALA A 344 25.31 -10.36 -29.67
C ALA A 344 24.58 -11.71 -29.69
N ARG A 345 25.26 -12.78 -29.24
CA ARG A 345 24.69 -14.12 -29.18
C ARG A 345 23.49 -14.20 -28.23
N GLU A 346 23.57 -13.55 -27.07
CA GLU A 346 22.49 -13.60 -26.08
C GLU A 346 21.33 -12.66 -26.43
N VAL A 347 21.59 -11.51 -27.06
CA VAL A 347 20.54 -10.60 -27.57
C VAL A 347 19.66 -11.30 -28.61
N ALA A 348 20.24 -12.16 -29.44
CA ALA A 348 19.48 -12.98 -30.39
C ALA A 348 18.53 -13.98 -29.69
N ARG A 349 18.81 -14.36 -28.44
CA ARG A 349 18.02 -15.32 -27.64
C ARG A 349 17.02 -14.64 -26.71
N SER A 350 17.39 -13.49 -26.14
CA SER A 350 16.62 -12.81 -25.09
C SER A 350 16.80 -11.31 -25.14
N GLY A 351 15.69 -10.57 -25.04
CA GLY A 351 15.71 -9.10 -24.93
C GLY A 351 16.43 -8.59 -23.68
N ALA A 352 16.49 -9.40 -22.62
CA ALA A 352 17.20 -9.07 -21.39
C ALA A 352 18.70 -8.80 -21.61
N ALA A 353 19.28 -9.44 -22.63
CA ALA A 353 20.71 -9.36 -22.90
C ALA A 353 21.18 -7.99 -23.41
N VAL A 354 20.25 -7.12 -23.81
CA VAL A 354 20.53 -5.74 -24.21
C VAL A 354 21.29 -4.98 -23.13
N VAL A 355 21.09 -5.29 -21.85
CA VAL A 355 21.82 -4.67 -20.73
C VAL A 355 23.34 -4.73 -20.92
N GLY A 356 23.87 -5.80 -21.53
CA GLY A 356 25.31 -5.95 -21.80
C GLY A 356 25.87 -4.90 -22.76
N LEU A 357 25.04 -4.28 -23.61
CA LEU A 357 25.46 -3.19 -24.48
C LEU A 357 25.88 -1.95 -23.69
N ALA A 358 25.53 -1.82 -22.41
CA ALA A 358 26.08 -0.78 -21.53
C ALA A 358 27.61 -0.93 -21.28
N ALA A 359 28.17 -2.13 -21.47
CA ALA A 359 29.61 -2.37 -21.33
C ALA A 359 30.35 -2.33 -22.67
N CYS A 360 29.68 -2.66 -23.78
CA CYS A 360 30.29 -2.78 -25.10
C CYS A 360 29.36 -2.32 -26.23
N PHE A 361 28.89 -1.07 -26.14
CA PHE A 361 27.83 -0.53 -27.00
C PHE A 361 28.07 -0.79 -28.50
N ASP A 362 26.99 -1.19 -29.17
CA ASP A 362 26.90 -1.42 -30.61
C ASP A 362 25.46 -1.10 -31.07
N ALA A 363 25.31 -0.04 -31.87
CA ALA A 363 24.01 0.41 -32.35
C ALA A 363 23.34 -0.60 -33.31
N THR A 364 24.12 -1.43 -34.01
CA THR A 364 23.58 -2.44 -34.93
C THR A 364 22.93 -3.56 -34.13
N ILE A 365 23.61 -4.07 -33.10
CA ILE A 365 23.03 -5.08 -32.19
C ILE A 365 21.78 -4.53 -31.50
N LEU A 366 21.80 -3.26 -31.06
CA LEU A 366 20.63 -2.62 -30.43
C LEU A 366 19.43 -2.54 -31.40
N ARG A 367 19.64 -2.10 -32.64
CA ARG A 367 18.59 -2.05 -33.67
C ARG A 367 18.02 -3.43 -33.98
N GLU A 368 18.88 -4.45 -34.07
CA GLU A 368 18.44 -5.84 -34.26
C GLU A 368 17.59 -6.32 -33.07
N ALA A 369 18.01 -6.01 -31.84
CA ALA A 369 17.25 -6.33 -30.62
C ALA A 369 15.85 -5.69 -30.62
N LEU A 370 15.79 -4.39 -30.97
CA LEU A 370 14.55 -3.61 -31.00
C LEU A 370 13.59 -4.05 -32.11
N ARG A 371 14.11 -4.61 -33.22
CA ARG A 371 13.30 -5.10 -34.36
C ARG A 371 12.91 -6.57 -34.23
N GLY A 372 13.72 -7.39 -33.57
CA GLY A 372 13.48 -8.83 -33.40
C GLY A 372 12.17 -9.16 -32.67
N ASN A 373 11.76 -10.43 -32.62
CA ASN A 373 10.54 -10.85 -31.90
C ASN A 373 10.69 -10.89 -30.36
N ASN A 374 11.80 -10.37 -29.83
CA ASN A 374 12.08 -10.41 -28.41
C ASN A 374 11.26 -9.36 -27.66
N ARG A 375 10.85 -9.72 -26.45
CA ARG A 375 10.18 -8.81 -25.51
C ARG A 375 11.13 -7.64 -25.21
N ILE A 376 10.70 -6.40 -25.50
CA ILE A 376 11.40 -5.21 -25.00
C ILE A 376 11.17 -5.17 -23.48
N GLU A 377 12.25 -5.29 -22.72
CA GLU A 377 12.28 -5.19 -21.26
C GLU A 377 12.91 -3.84 -20.88
N PRO A 378 12.09 -2.80 -20.62
CA PRO A 378 12.57 -1.41 -20.57
C PRO A 378 13.72 -1.15 -19.60
N GLU A 379 13.75 -1.87 -18.48
CA GLU A 379 14.82 -1.76 -17.48
C GLU A 379 16.18 -2.23 -17.97
N ALA A 380 16.22 -3.16 -18.93
CA ALA A 380 17.47 -3.61 -19.55
C ALA A 380 18.14 -2.49 -20.36
N PHE A 381 17.36 -1.50 -20.80
CA PHE A 381 17.85 -0.39 -21.62
C PHE A 381 18.34 0.79 -20.78
N GLY A 382 17.92 0.90 -19.52
CA GLY A 382 18.36 1.96 -18.60
C GLY A 382 19.88 2.14 -18.60
N PRO A 383 20.67 1.09 -18.29
CA PRO A 383 22.13 1.18 -18.21
C PRO A 383 22.85 1.65 -19.50
N LEU A 384 22.19 1.65 -20.65
CA LEU A 384 22.77 2.14 -21.91
C LEU A 384 22.83 3.68 -21.97
N GLY A 385 22.03 4.37 -21.16
CA GLY A 385 22.04 5.83 -21.04
C GLY A 385 21.81 6.55 -22.37
N SER A 386 22.54 7.64 -22.58
CA SER A 386 22.39 8.52 -23.76
C SER A 386 22.67 7.82 -25.09
N ALA A 387 23.51 6.77 -25.10
CA ALA A 387 23.88 6.07 -26.32
C ALA A 387 22.69 5.37 -27.01
N ALA A 388 21.68 4.95 -26.23
CA ALA A 388 20.51 4.24 -26.76
C ALA A 388 19.37 5.14 -27.24
N LEU A 389 19.34 6.42 -26.85
CA LEU A 389 18.19 7.30 -27.06
C LEU A 389 17.76 7.43 -28.53
N PRO A 390 18.68 7.62 -29.52
CA PRO A 390 18.27 7.76 -30.92
C PRO A 390 17.55 6.51 -31.45
N GLU A 391 18.07 5.33 -31.11
CA GLU A 391 17.52 4.06 -31.58
C GLU A 391 16.20 3.71 -30.87
N LEU A 392 16.06 4.08 -29.59
CA LEU A 392 14.82 3.91 -28.83
C LEU A 392 13.68 4.80 -29.35
N LEU A 393 13.98 6.05 -29.70
CA LEU A 393 13.00 6.97 -30.30
C LEU A 393 12.59 6.51 -31.71
N SER A 394 13.55 6.11 -32.54
CA SER A 394 13.24 5.50 -33.86
C SER A 394 12.34 4.28 -33.68
N ALA A 395 12.66 3.37 -32.76
CA ALA A 395 11.84 2.20 -32.47
C ALA A 395 10.44 2.56 -31.93
N ALA A 396 10.31 3.56 -31.06
CA ALA A 396 9.03 4.04 -30.56
C ALA A 396 8.09 4.57 -31.67
N ASN A 397 8.66 5.06 -32.77
CA ASN A 397 7.92 5.59 -33.92
C ASN A 397 7.67 4.54 -35.02
N GLU A 398 8.54 3.55 -35.17
CA GLU A 398 8.47 2.54 -36.24
C GLU A 398 7.74 1.25 -35.84
N LEU A 399 7.70 0.90 -34.55
CA LEU A 399 7.16 -0.36 -34.08
C LEU A 399 5.62 -0.34 -33.90
N PRO A 400 4.95 -1.51 -33.91
CA PRO A 400 3.53 -1.62 -33.59
C PRO A 400 3.19 -1.04 -32.19
N PRO A 401 1.95 -0.55 -31.95
CA PRO A 401 1.59 0.23 -30.77
C PRO A 401 2.03 -0.36 -29.41
N GLU A 402 1.87 -1.67 -29.20
CA GLU A 402 2.26 -2.33 -27.94
C GLU A 402 3.78 -2.31 -27.72
N ARG A 403 4.55 -2.52 -28.80
CA ARG A 403 6.01 -2.51 -28.75
C ARG A 403 6.55 -1.08 -28.70
N ALA A 404 5.90 -0.15 -29.39
CA ALA A 404 6.20 1.27 -29.31
C ALA A 404 6.07 1.80 -27.87
N ALA A 405 5.00 1.45 -27.15
CA ALA A 405 4.84 1.83 -25.74
C ALA A 405 6.01 1.30 -24.87
N ARG A 406 6.47 0.07 -25.09
CA ARG A 406 7.63 -0.47 -24.36
C ARG A 406 8.95 0.19 -24.74
N ALA A 407 9.14 0.55 -26.01
CA ALA A 407 10.29 1.32 -26.45
C ALA A 407 10.30 2.73 -25.83
N ARG A 408 9.13 3.38 -25.70
CA ARG A 408 8.95 4.65 -24.99
C ARG A 408 9.33 4.53 -23.52
N HIS A 409 8.86 3.50 -22.83
CA HIS A 409 9.28 3.32 -21.45
C HIS A 409 10.78 3.04 -21.33
N ALA A 410 11.36 2.26 -22.26
CA ALA A 410 12.80 2.00 -22.31
C ALA A 410 13.59 3.30 -22.52
N PHE A 411 13.05 4.20 -23.34
CA PHE A 411 13.55 5.56 -23.51
C PHE A 411 13.55 6.34 -22.20
N VAL A 412 12.47 6.32 -21.41
CA VAL A 412 12.43 6.98 -20.08
C VAL A 412 13.51 6.44 -19.14
N PHE A 413 13.69 5.11 -19.06
CA PHE A 413 14.75 4.53 -18.22
C PHE A 413 16.15 4.93 -18.69
N ALA A 414 16.43 4.87 -20.00
CA ALA A 414 17.72 5.27 -20.56
C ALA A 414 17.99 6.77 -20.34
N LEU A 415 16.96 7.61 -20.46
CA LEU A 415 17.04 9.05 -20.22
C LEU A 415 17.34 9.34 -18.74
N ALA A 416 16.68 8.65 -17.82
CA ALA A 416 16.91 8.78 -16.39
C ALA A 416 18.36 8.41 -16.00
N GLU A 417 18.90 7.32 -16.55
CA GLU A 417 20.29 6.94 -16.33
C GLU A 417 21.28 7.93 -16.98
N ALA A 418 20.97 8.47 -18.16
CA ALA A 418 21.78 9.53 -18.77
C ALA A 418 21.85 10.78 -17.87
N ALA A 419 20.71 11.19 -17.31
CA ALA A 419 20.63 12.30 -16.37
C ALA A 419 21.39 12.02 -15.07
N ARG A 420 21.32 10.80 -14.51
CA ARG A 420 22.15 10.37 -13.36
C ARG A 420 23.64 10.45 -13.64
N ALA A 421 24.05 10.16 -14.88
CA ALA A 421 25.42 10.27 -15.34
C ALA A 421 25.85 11.72 -15.67
N GLY A 422 25.03 12.73 -15.39
CA GLY A 422 25.33 14.14 -15.62
C GLY A 422 25.10 14.60 -17.07
N THR A 423 24.38 13.81 -17.88
CA THR A 423 23.96 14.19 -19.23
C THR A 423 22.44 14.41 -19.24
N PRO A 424 21.95 15.59 -18.81
CA PRO A 424 20.52 15.85 -18.76
C PRO A 424 19.89 15.77 -20.16
N PRO A 425 18.59 15.44 -20.26
CA PRO A 425 17.88 15.42 -21.53
C PRO A 425 17.99 16.78 -22.23
N GLY A 426 18.13 16.83 -23.55
CA GLY A 426 17.96 18.07 -24.31
C GLY A 426 16.48 18.46 -24.44
N GLU A 427 16.17 19.75 -24.64
CA GLU A 427 14.78 20.27 -24.77
C GLU A 427 14.05 19.65 -25.97
N GLU A 428 14.78 19.18 -26.98
CA GLU A 428 14.24 18.49 -28.14
C GLU A 428 13.53 17.17 -27.80
N LEU A 429 13.73 16.62 -26.60
CA LEU A 429 13.16 15.36 -26.13
C LEU A 429 11.93 15.54 -25.22
N ASP A 430 11.51 16.79 -24.97
CA ASP A 430 10.52 17.10 -23.94
C ASP A 430 9.13 16.52 -24.22
N VAL A 431 8.66 16.64 -25.46
CA VAL A 431 7.35 16.09 -25.87
C VAL A 431 7.39 14.57 -25.81
N ASP A 432 8.46 13.95 -26.30
CA ASP A 432 8.63 12.50 -26.29
C ASP A 432 8.68 11.97 -24.84
N LEU A 433 9.32 12.69 -23.92
CA LEU A 433 9.32 12.35 -22.51
C LEU A 433 7.92 12.37 -21.92
N VAL A 434 7.13 13.43 -22.16
CA VAL A 434 5.76 13.49 -21.62
C VAL A 434 4.91 12.35 -22.18
N VAL A 435 4.93 12.14 -23.49
CA VAL A 435 4.20 11.04 -24.14
C VAL A 435 4.64 9.68 -23.61
N ALA A 436 5.95 9.48 -23.39
CA ALA A 436 6.50 8.21 -22.92
C ALA A 436 6.25 7.95 -21.42
N ALA A 437 6.33 8.98 -20.60
CA ALA A 437 6.13 8.88 -19.15
C ALA A 437 4.65 8.74 -18.76
N PHE A 438 3.76 9.22 -19.62
CA PHE A 438 2.34 9.41 -19.30
C PHE A 438 1.38 8.78 -20.32
N ASP A 439 1.77 7.76 -21.09
CA ASP A 439 0.96 7.08 -22.14
C ASP A 439 -0.37 6.45 -21.62
N GLY A 440 -0.71 6.58 -20.33
CA GLY A 440 -2.02 6.22 -19.75
C GLY A 440 -2.37 4.72 -19.80
N ARG A 441 -1.56 3.88 -20.44
CA ARG A 441 -1.85 2.46 -20.59
C ARG A 441 -1.66 1.73 -19.27
N PRO A 442 -2.65 0.93 -18.82
CA PRO A 442 -2.52 0.13 -17.61
C PRO A 442 -1.34 -0.82 -17.78
N MET A 443 -0.45 -0.80 -16.80
CA MET A 443 0.75 -1.62 -16.85
C MET A 443 0.46 -3.06 -16.41
N GLU A 444 0.95 -4.04 -17.18
CA GLU A 444 0.78 -5.47 -16.90
C GLU A 444 1.33 -5.91 -15.52
N ARG A 445 2.22 -5.13 -14.91
CA ARG A 445 2.85 -5.43 -13.61
C ARG A 445 2.99 -4.17 -12.75
N GLU A 446 2.49 -4.23 -11.52
CA GLU A 446 2.58 -3.15 -10.52
C GLU A 446 4.04 -2.74 -10.23
N SER A 447 4.94 -3.72 -10.07
CA SER A 447 6.37 -3.47 -9.81
C SER A 447 7.09 -2.73 -10.95
N TYR A 448 6.56 -2.86 -12.17
CA TYR A 448 7.08 -2.18 -13.34
C TYR A 448 6.58 -0.72 -13.37
N GLY A 449 5.31 -0.48 -13.04
CA GLY A 449 4.75 0.87 -12.90
C GLY A 449 5.43 1.71 -11.83
N MET A 450 5.72 1.12 -10.66
CA MET A 450 6.50 1.82 -9.62
C MET A 450 7.87 2.29 -10.12
N ARG A 451 8.58 1.45 -10.89
CA ARG A 451 9.92 1.78 -11.39
C ARG A 451 9.91 2.82 -12.51
N LEU A 452 8.91 2.77 -13.40
CA LEU A 452 8.77 3.85 -14.38
C LEU A 452 8.48 5.18 -13.66
N ARG A 453 7.59 5.16 -12.66
CA ARG A 453 7.29 6.34 -11.83
C ARG A 453 8.55 6.91 -11.17
N GLU A 454 9.37 6.08 -10.51
CA GLU A 454 10.64 6.52 -9.92
C GLU A 454 11.60 7.15 -10.95
N ALA A 455 11.66 6.60 -12.17
CA ALA A 455 12.49 7.13 -13.23
C ALA A 455 11.97 8.50 -13.73
N THR A 456 10.66 8.63 -13.90
CA THR A 456 10.00 9.88 -14.28
C THR A 456 10.14 10.95 -13.19
N GLU A 457 9.90 10.60 -11.93
CA GLU A 457 10.10 11.48 -10.77
C GLU A 457 11.53 12.01 -10.71
N PHE A 458 12.52 11.13 -10.87
CA PHE A 458 13.92 11.53 -10.93
C PHE A 458 14.19 12.51 -12.08
N LEU A 459 13.69 12.24 -13.28
CA LEU A 459 13.88 13.09 -14.45
C LEU A 459 13.28 14.49 -14.24
N PHE A 460 12.04 14.57 -13.77
CA PHE A 460 11.39 15.86 -13.50
C PHE A 460 12.10 16.60 -12.36
N ALA A 461 12.46 15.92 -11.26
CA ALA A 461 13.20 16.55 -10.17
C ALA A 461 14.54 17.17 -10.63
N ALA A 462 15.24 16.49 -11.55
CA ALA A 462 16.51 16.97 -12.11
C ALA A 462 16.38 18.13 -13.13
N MET A 463 15.16 18.44 -13.62
CA MET A 463 14.94 19.52 -14.58
C MET A 463 14.85 20.90 -13.90
N PRO A 464 15.37 21.97 -14.54
CA PRO A 464 15.09 23.34 -14.10
C PRO A 464 13.58 23.64 -14.11
N GLU A 465 13.08 24.38 -13.12
CA GLU A 465 11.65 24.75 -13.00
C GLU A 465 11.08 25.34 -14.29
N ALA A 466 11.83 26.22 -14.95
CA ALA A 466 11.40 26.89 -16.19
C ALA A 466 11.06 25.91 -17.33
N ARG A 467 11.73 24.76 -17.36
CA ARG A 467 11.49 23.68 -18.34
C ARG A 467 10.49 22.66 -17.81
N ARG A 468 10.58 22.28 -16.53
CA ARG A 468 9.67 21.31 -15.90
C ARG A 468 8.21 21.78 -15.91
N ARG A 469 7.96 23.06 -15.60
CA ARG A 469 6.61 23.62 -15.46
C ARG A 469 5.71 23.38 -16.67
N PRO A 470 6.08 23.78 -17.90
CA PRO A 470 5.22 23.54 -19.06
C PRO A 470 4.97 22.04 -19.32
N LEU A 471 5.92 21.16 -19.02
CA LEU A 471 5.77 19.71 -19.22
C LEU A 471 4.82 19.07 -18.22
N MET A 472 4.91 19.46 -16.94
CA MET A 472 3.99 18.97 -15.92
C MET A 472 2.56 19.48 -16.17
N MET A 473 2.41 20.71 -16.65
CA MET A 473 1.10 21.24 -17.06
C MET A 473 0.50 20.47 -18.24
N LEU A 474 1.33 20.12 -19.24
CA LEU A 474 0.91 19.25 -20.34
C LEU A 474 0.55 17.83 -19.84
N ALA A 475 1.30 17.30 -18.88
CA ALA A 475 1.01 16.00 -18.27
C ALA A 475 -0.29 16.00 -17.47
N LEU A 476 -0.61 17.08 -16.75
CA LEU A 476 -1.88 17.25 -16.05
C LEU A 476 -3.09 17.26 -17.00
N ASP A 477 -2.92 17.80 -18.21
CA ASP A 477 -3.97 17.82 -19.24
C ASP A 477 -4.15 16.45 -19.91
N THR A 478 -3.05 15.76 -20.20
CA THR A 478 -3.05 14.52 -20.99
C THR A 478 -3.18 13.24 -20.16
N ALA A 479 -2.70 13.25 -18.92
CA ALA A 479 -2.67 12.10 -18.02
C ALA A 479 -2.74 12.53 -16.54
N PRO A 480 -3.86 13.16 -16.12
CA PRO A 480 -3.98 13.86 -14.84
C PRO A 480 -3.57 13.02 -13.63
N MET A 481 -4.04 11.76 -13.56
CA MET A 481 -3.78 10.90 -12.41
C MET A 481 -2.30 10.55 -12.22
N SER A 482 -1.60 10.27 -13.32
CA SER A 482 -0.17 9.97 -13.30
C SER A 482 0.66 11.22 -12.97
N ALA A 483 0.27 12.38 -13.50
CA ALA A 483 0.93 13.65 -13.20
C ALA A 483 0.72 14.08 -11.74
N VAL A 484 -0.50 13.95 -11.21
CA VAL A 484 -0.82 14.26 -9.81
C VAL A 484 0.00 13.42 -8.83
N ALA A 485 0.28 12.16 -9.17
CA ALA A 485 1.13 11.28 -8.36
C ALA A 485 2.57 11.81 -8.20
N MET A 486 3.03 12.70 -9.08
CA MET A 486 4.36 13.30 -9.01
C MET A 486 4.44 14.59 -8.20
N LEU A 487 3.30 15.22 -7.85
CA LEU A 487 3.30 16.48 -7.09
C LEU A 487 4.10 16.45 -5.78
N PRO A 488 4.15 15.33 -5.02
CA PRO A 488 4.96 15.24 -3.80
C PRO A 488 6.46 15.43 -4.02
N THR A 489 6.97 15.21 -5.24
CA THR A 489 8.39 15.39 -5.56
C THR A 489 8.76 16.83 -5.93
N ILE A 490 7.79 17.75 -5.99
CA ILE A 490 8.03 19.15 -6.29
C ILE A 490 8.47 19.87 -5.02
N GLU A 491 9.71 20.38 -5.01
CA GLU A 491 10.30 21.04 -3.84
C GLU A 491 9.81 22.49 -3.66
N SER A 492 9.57 23.21 -4.75
CA SER A 492 9.13 24.62 -4.72
C SER A 492 7.64 24.72 -4.39
N ASP A 493 7.29 25.35 -3.27
CA ASP A 493 5.88 25.53 -2.89
C ASP A 493 5.10 26.42 -3.88
N ALA A 494 5.76 27.39 -4.51
CA ALA A 494 5.14 28.22 -5.55
C ALA A 494 4.85 27.41 -6.83
N GLU A 495 5.73 26.46 -7.17
CA GLU A 495 5.51 25.55 -8.29
C GLU A 495 4.42 24.52 -7.98
N LEU A 496 4.45 23.94 -6.78
CA LEU A 496 3.43 23.02 -6.29
C LEU A 496 2.04 23.68 -6.27
N ASP A 497 1.93 24.91 -5.78
CA ASP A 497 0.66 25.66 -5.78
C ASP A 497 0.13 25.87 -7.21
N ALA A 498 1.01 26.18 -8.18
CA ALA A 498 0.61 26.34 -9.57
C ALA A 498 0.00 25.05 -10.16
N TYR A 499 0.54 23.88 -9.82
CA TYR A 499 -0.03 22.60 -10.26
C TYR A 499 -1.32 22.25 -9.51
N LEU A 500 -1.36 22.47 -8.20
CA LEU A 500 -2.56 22.25 -7.39
C LEU A 500 -3.70 23.21 -7.78
N ALA A 501 -3.38 24.39 -8.31
CA ALA A 501 -4.35 25.32 -8.89
C ALA A 501 -5.06 24.77 -10.13
N VAL A 502 -4.50 23.75 -10.79
CA VAL A 502 -5.15 22.99 -11.86
C VAL A 502 -5.81 21.73 -11.31
N ALA A 503 -5.07 20.95 -10.52
CA ALA A 503 -5.51 19.64 -10.04
C ALA A 503 -6.70 19.70 -9.07
N LEU A 504 -6.74 20.68 -8.16
CA LEU A 504 -7.81 20.80 -7.18
C LEU A 504 -9.15 21.21 -7.81
N PRO A 505 -9.22 22.23 -8.69
CA PRO A 505 -10.44 22.55 -9.43
C PRO A 505 -11.03 21.36 -10.19
N ASP A 506 -10.17 20.53 -10.79
CA ASP A 506 -10.63 19.36 -11.55
C ASP A 506 -10.94 18.13 -10.69
N GLY A 507 -10.68 18.18 -9.38
CA GLY A 507 -10.97 17.07 -8.47
C GLY A 507 -10.07 15.85 -8.67
N ILE A 508 -8.94 16.00 -9.36
CA ILE A 508 -8.03 14.88 -9.70
C ILE A 508 -7.01 14.57 -8.58
N ILE A 509 -7.16 15.20 -7.41
CA ILE A 509 -6.32 14.95 -6.24
C ILE A 509 -6.77 13.68 -5.50
N THR A 510 -5.81 12.93 -4.95
CA THR A 510 -6.07 11.69 -4.17
C THR A 510 -5.62 11.83 -2.72
N ASP A 511 -6.17 10.99 -1.84
CA ASP A 511 -5.78 10.91 -0.43
C ASP A 511 -4.30 10.54 -0.29
N HIS A 512 -3.79 9.62 -1.13
CA HIS A 512 -2.39 9.21 -1.14
C HIS A 512 -1.44 10.38 -1.41
N VAL A 513 -1.76 11.23 -2.39
CA VAL A 513 -0.94 12.41 -2.71
C VAL A 513 -1.01 13.43 -1.57
N LEU A 514 -2.19 13.68 -1.01
CA LEU A 514 -2.34 14.58 0.14
C LEU A 514 -1.61 14.07 1.38
N ARG A 515 -1.55 12.75 1.59
CA ARG A 515 -0.76 12.12 2.66
C ARG A 515 0.73 12.37 2.51
N GLN A 516 1.25 12.33 1.28
CA GLN A 516 2.66 12.60 1.01
C GLN A 516 2.98 14.10 1.08
N LEU A 517 2.06 14.97 0.68
CA LEU A 517 2.23 16.43 0.76
C LEU A 517 2.11 16.96 2.20
N GLY A 518 1.22 16.37 3.00
CA GLY A 518 0.97 16.77 4.39
C GLY A 518 0.68 18.28 4.53
N PRO A 519 1.34 18.99 5.47
CA PRO A 519 1.14 20.42 5.69
C PRO A 519 1.34 21.31 4.45
N ARG A 520 2.15 20.88 3.48
CA ARG A 520 2.43 21.67 2.26
C ARG A 520 1.20 21.87 1.38
N ALA A 521 0.21 20.99 1.47
CA ALA A 521 -1.03 21.11 0.72
C ALA A 521 -1.99 22.18 1.28
N ILE A 522 -1.82 22.64 2.53
CA ILE A 522 -2.81 23.48 3.23
C ILE A 522 -3.10 24.79 2.49
N ALA A 523 -2.06 25.50 2.06
CA ALA A 523 -2.22 26.80 1.38
C ALA A 523 -2.99 26.66 0.07
N ALA A 524 -2.62 25.67 -0.75
CA ALA A 524 -3.27 25.38 -2.02
C ALA A 524 -4.71 24.87 -1.83
N LEU A 525 -4.97 24.01 -0.84
CA LEU A 525 -6.31 23.58 -0.48
C LEU A 525 -7.19 24.77 -0.09
N ARG A 526 -6.68 25.72 0.71
CA ARG A 526 -7.40 26.97 1.03
C ARG A 526 -7.69 27.82 -0.19
N ALA A 527 -6.71 27.97 -1.09
CA ALA A 527 -6.82 28.86 -2.25
C ALA A 527 -7.68 28.29 -3.38
N HIS A 528 -7.63 26.98 -3.60
CA HIS A 528 -8.17 26.33 -4.80
C HIS A 528 -9.19 25.23 -4.50
N GLY A 529 -9.18 24.63 -3.30
CA GLY A 529 -10.15 23.62 -2.88
C GLY A 529 -11.62 24.04 -3.02
N PRO A 530 -12.02 25.29 -2.69
CA PRO A 530 -13.39 25.75 -2.89
C PRO A 530 -13.84 25.81 -4.36
N LYS A 531 -12.88 25.84 -5.29
CA LYS A 531 -13.13 25.89 -6.74
C LYS A 531 -13.30 24.49 -7.34
N ALA A 532 -13.12 23.42 -6.54
CA ALA A 532 -13.25 22.05 -6.99
C ALA A 532 -14.63 21.77 -7.60
N LYS A 533 -14.64 21.11 -8.76
CA LYS A 533 -15.82 20.53 -9.40
C LYS A 533 -16.51 19.52 -8.49
N ASN A 534 -15.75 18.78 -7.68
CA ASN A 534 -16.26 17.91 -6.61
C ASN A 534 -15.61 18.27 -5.26
N VAL A 535 -16.17 19.26 -4.55
CA VAL A 535 -15.65 19.72 -3.25
C VAL A 535 -15.71 18.62 -2.19
N SER A 536 -16.74 17.76 -2.23
CA SER A 536 -16.88 16.60 -1.34
C SER A 536 -15.73 15.62 -1.53
N TRP A 537 -15.40 15.27 -2.76
CA TRP A 537 -14.26 14.39 -3.07
C TRP A 537 -12.93 14.96 -2.58
N VAL A 538 -12.66 16.25 -2.86
CA VAL A 538 -11.43 16.90 -2.39
C VAL A 538 -11.37 16.96 -0.86
N ARG A 539 -12.51 17.20 -0.20
CA ARG A 539 -12.59 17.15 1.27
C ARG A 539 -12.32 15.75 1.80
N GLU A 540 -12.91 14.72 1.21
CA GLU A 540 -12.71 13.32 1.62
C GLU A 540 -11.26 12.90 1.43
N ALA A 541 -10.67 13.20 0.26
CA ALA A 541 -9.26 13.01 0.00
C ALA A 541 -8.39 13.74 1.04
N ALA A 542 -8.75 14.97 1.43
CA ALA A 542 -8.05 15.71 2.48
C ALA A 542 -8.24 15.10 3.88
N CYS A 543 -9.43 14.60 4.20
CA CYS A 543 -9.76 13.96 5.47
C CYS A 543 -8.98 12.64 5.67
N HIS A 544 -8.89 11.82 4.61
CA HIS A 544 -8.17 10.54 4.64
C HIS A 544 -6.66 10.67 4.35
N GLY A 545 -6.26 11.74 3.66
CA GLY A 545 -4.88 12.01 3.29
C GLY A 545 -4.10 12.73 4.38
N LEU A 546 -4.66 13.80 4.97
CA LEU A 546 -3.95 14.64 5.94
C LEU A 546 -4.03 14.08 7.36
N SER A 547 -3.12 14.53 8.22
CA SER A 547 -3.25 14.32 9.67
C SER A 547 -4.52 15.03 10.19
N ALA A 548 -5.10 14.56 11.29
CA ALA A 548 -6.27 15.22 11.88
C ALA A 548 -6.02 16.69 12.23
N GLU A 549 -4.79 17.02 12.65
CA GLU A 549 -4.37 18.39 12.94
C GLU A 549 -4.32 19.26 11.67
N ASP A 550 -3.78 18.73 10.57
CA ASP A 550 -3.66 19.47 9.31
C ASP A 550 -5.00 19.59 8.60
N PHE A 551 -5.84 18.56 8.65
CA PHE A 551 -7.20 18.63 8.15
C PHE A 551 -8.01 19.70 8.89
N ALA A 552 -7.88 19.81 10.21
CA ALA A 552 -8.55 20.86 10.99
C ALA A 552 -8.17 22.28 10.53
N LYS A 553 -6.95 22.47 9.97
CA LYS A 553 -6.50 23.75 9.39
C LYS A 553 -7.10 24.07 8.03
N VAL A 554 -7.80 23.14 7.38
CA VAL A 554 -8.49 23.35 6.09
C VAL A 554 -9.97 22.97 6.13
N ALA A 555 -10.47 22.44 7.25
CA ALA A 555 -11.87 22.00 7.37
C ALA A 555 -12.86 23.16 7.11
N ASP A 556 -12.52 24.38 7.50
CA ASP A 556 -13.30 25.60 7.23
C ASP A 556 -13.31 26.00 5.75
N VAL A 557 -12.42 25.49 4.93
CA VAL A 557 -12.46 25.65 3.46
C VAL A 557 -13.64 24.88 2.89
N PHE A 558 -13.94 23.75 3.51
CA PHE A 558 -15.00 22.83 3.13
C PHE A 558 -16.23 23.05 4.02
N VAL A 559 -16.65 24.32 4.21
CA VAL A 559 -17.76 24.67 5.11
C VAL A 559 -19.00 23.81 4.80
N PRO A 560 -19.74 23.37 5.83
CA PRO A 560 -21.14 22.97 5.70
C PRO A 560 -21.92 23.80 4.66
N GLY A 561 -22.44 23.12 3.63
CA GLY A 561 -23.16 23.80 2.55
C GLY A 561 -22.30 24.54 1.52
N CYS A 562 -20.96 24.46 1.51
CA CYS A 562 -20.14 25.05 0.45
C CYS A 562 -20.44 24.44 -0.93
N LYS A 563 -20.64 23.12 -1.00
CA LYS A 563 -21.16 22.45 -2.21
C LYS A 563 -22.44 23.14 -2.67
N TRP A 564 -23.39 23.34 -1.75
CA TRP A 564 -24.68 23.95 -2.06
C TRP A 564 -24.59 25.42 -2.48
N ARG A 565 -23.87 26.26 -1.72
CA ARG A 565 -23.67 27.67 -2.05
C ARG A 565 -22.95 27.85 -3.38
N ALA A 566 -22.03 26.95 -3.72
CA ALA A 566 -21.39 26.94 -5.03
C ALA A 566 -22.43 26.67 -6.13
N ILE A 567 -23.31 25.70 -5.93
CA ILE A 567 -24.40 25.37 -6.86
C ILE A 567 -25.40 26.52 -6.98
N GLU A 568 -25.82 27.14 -5.87
CA GLU A 568 -26.70 28.32 -5.89
C GLU A 568 -26.04 29.49 -6.65
N ALA A 569 -24.74 29.70 -6.47
CA ALA A 569 -24.00 30.73 -7.17
C ALA A 569 -23.84 30.43 -8.67
N ASP A 570 -23.59 29.17 -9.04
CA ASP A 570 -23.58 28.71 -10.43
C ASP A 570 -24.97 28.87 -11.06
N ALA A 571 -26.03 28.46 -10.36
CA ALA A 571 -27.41 28.59 -10.80
C ALA A 571 -27.80 30.07 -10.99
N ALA A 572 -27.43 30.95 -10.07
CA ALA A 572 -27.64 32.39 -10.20
C ALA A 572 -26.91 32.99 -11.41
N ARG A 573 -25.66 32.58 -11.64
CA ARG A 573 -24.89 32.98 -12.84
C ARG A 573 -25.56 32.50 -14.12
N ALA A 574 -25.94 31.22 -14.17
CA ALA A 574 -26.61 30.62 -15.33
C ALA A 574 -27.95 31.31 -15.62
N ARG A 575 -28.74 31.64 -14.59
CA ARG A 575 -30.00 32.40 -14.74
C ARG A 575 -29.78 33.82 -15.25
N ALA A 576 -28.73 34.50 -14.78
CA ALA A 576 -28.38 35.83 -15.26
C ALA A 576 -27.90 35.81 -16.74
N ALA A 577 -27.18 34.76 -17.13
CA ALA A 577 -26.70 34.57 -18.50
C ALA A 577 -27.82 34.12 -19.48
N HIS A 578 -28.86 33.47 -18.97
CA HIS A 578 -29.99 32.95 -19.75
C HIS A 578 -31.34 33.45 -19.21
N PRO A 579 -31.63 34.76 -19.27
CA PRO A 579 -32.84 35.34 -18.69
C PRO A 579 -34.13 34.86 -19.39
N ASP A 580 -34.04 34.43 -20.65
CA ASP A 580 -35.17 33.94 -21.44
C ASP A 580 -35.51 32.46 -21.16
N ALA A 581 -34.63 31.74 -20.46
CA ALA A 581 -34.89 30.34 -20.10
C ALA A 581 -35.86 30.28 -18.91
N PRO A 582 -36.95 29.49 -18.98
CA PRO A 582 -37.88 29.38 -17.87
C PRO A 582 -37.19 28.79 -16.63
N PRO A 583 -37.51 29.29 -15.42
CA PRO A 583 -36.97 28.70 -14.20
C PRO A 583 -37.53 27.30 -13.99
N CYS A 584 -36.68 26.40 -13.55
CA CYS A 584 -36.99 25.01 -13.23
C CYS A 584 -36.54 24.74 -11.80
N ARG A 585 -37.46 24.29 -10.94
CA ARG A 585 -37.15 23.89 -9.57
C ARG A 585 -36.64 22.45 -9.58
N VAL A 586 -35.46 22.22 -9.01
CA VAL A 586 -34.95 20.88 -8.73
C VAL A 586 -34.49 20.76 -7.29
N TYR A 587 -34.54 19.54 -6.75
CA TYR A 587 -34.13 19.26 -5.38
C TYR A 587 -32.96 18.30 -5.38
N LEU A 588 -31.82 18.70 -4.81
CA LEU A 588 -30.65 17.84 -4.68
C LEU A 588 -30.76 16.96 -3.44
N LEU A 589 -30.33 15.72 -3.57
CA LEU A 589 -30.32 14.70 -2.53
C LEU A 589 -28.89 14.48 -2.03
N GLU A 590 -28.71 14.54 -0.71
CA GLU A 590 -27.43 14.29 -0.05
C GLU A 590 -27.66 13.50 1.25
N ARG A 591 -26.69 12.65 1.62
CA ARG A 591 -26.70 12.00 2.93
C ARG A 591 -26.65 13.05 4.04
N ALA A 592 -27.57 12.95 4.99
CA ALA A 592 -27.56 13.89 6.11
C ALA A 592 -26.28 13.73 6.91
N SER A 593 -25.63 14.85 7.18
CA SER A 593 -24.40 14.94 7.96
C SER A 593 -24.41 16.24 8.76
N PHE A 594 -23.36 16.47 9.53
CA PHE A 594 -23.17 17.78 10.17
C PHE A 594 -23.19 18.93 9.14
N ASP A 595 -22.69 18.68 7.94
CA ASP A 595 -22.56 19.67 6.87
C ASP A 595 -23.86 19.92 6.09
N TYR A 596 -24.75 18.92 6.12
CA TYR A 596 -26.03 18.90 5.42
C TYR A 596 -27.08 18.32 6.36
N PRO A 597 -27.58 19.10 7.35
CA PRO A 597 -28.57 18.58 8.27
C PRO A 597 -29.89 18.33 7.54
N ALA A 598 -30.50 17.18 7.80
CA ALA A 598 -31.87 16.92 7.40
C ALA A 598 -32.83 17.91 8.07
N ARG A 599 -33.93 18.27 7.40
CA ARG A 599 -34.97 19.10 8.02
C ARG A 599 -35.54 18.39 9.25
N GLU A 600 -35.72 19.12 10.35
CA GLU A 600 -36.35 18.57 11.55
C GLU A 600 -37.72 17.96 11.22
N GLY A 601 -37.92 16.72 11.63
CA GLY A 601 -39.16 15.98 11.38
C GLY A 601 -39.32 15.41 9.96
N THR A 602 -38.30 15.53 9.09
CA THR A 602 -38.36 14.92 7.76
C THR A 602 -38.49 13.40 7.83
N LEU A 603 -39.21 12.86 6.85
CA LEU A 603 -39.29 11.44 6.54
C LEU A 603 -38.26 11.01 5.48
N SER A 604 -37.52 11.95 4.89
CA SER A 604 -36.54 11.67 3.85
C SER A 604 -35.36 10.89 4.45
N ARG A 605 -35.08 9.70 3.92
CA ARG A 605 -34.05 8.78 4.45
C ARG A 605 -33.54 7.76 3.45
N LEU A 606 -32.36 7.20 3.73
CA LEU A 606 -31.73 6.11 3.00
C LEU A 606 -31.93 4.78 3.72
N GLY A 607 -32.51 3.81 3.02
CA GLY A 607 -32.73 2.45 3.47
C GLY A 607 -33.32 2.25 4.88
N GLY A 608 -33.20 1.00 5.34
CA GLY A 608 -33.77 0.55 6.61
C GLY A 608 -35.27 0.29 6.53
N SER A 609 -35.97 0.45 7.66
CA SER A 609 -37.41 0.22 7.72
C SER A 609 -38.19 1.49 7.37
N VAL A 610 -39.08 1.39 6.37
CA VAL A 610 -39.97 2.48 5.96
C VAL A 610 -41.05 2.70 7.02
N ARG A 611 -41.17 3.95 7.49
CA ARG A 611 -42.23 4.34 8.42
C ARG A 611 -43.57 4.35 7.69
N GLY A 612 -44.62 3.86 8.35
CA GLY A 612 -45.97 3.82 7.78
C GLY A 612 -46.30 2.59 6.93
N LEU A 613 -45.31 1.77 6.53
CA LEU A 613 -45.56 0.51 5.83
C LEU A 613 -45.51 -0.70 6.77
N ARG A 614 -46.43 -1.64 6.58
CA ARG A 614 -46.36 -2.93 7.29
C ARG A 614 -45.42 -3.85 6.56
N LYS A 615 -44.92 -4.83 7.32
CA LYS A 615 -44.04 -5.87 6.81
C LYS A 615 -44.65 -6.62 5.60
N GLY A 616 -45.97 -6.74 5.49
CA GLY A 616 -46.66 -7.39 4.37
C GLY A 616 -46.99 -6.48 3.17
N ASP A 617 -46.80 -5.16 3.31
CA ASP A 617 -47.06 -4.17 2.26
C ASP A 617 -45.77 -3.83 1.48
N ILE A 618 -44.64 -4.43 1.86
CA ILE A 618 -43.36 -4.30 1.15
C ILE A 618 -43.44 -5.13 -0.14
N PRO A 619 -43.13 -4.53 -1.30
CA PRO A 619 -43.18 -5.24 -2.58
C PRO A 619 -42.22 -6.44 -2.58
N THR A 620 -42.61 -7.48 -3.31
CA THR A 620 -41.79 -8.67 -3.52
C THR A 620 -41.30 -8.74 -4.95
N ASP A 621 -40.10 -9.27 -5.14
CA ASP A 621 -39.53 -9.57 -6.45
C ASP A 621 -40.20 -10.80 -7.10
N ALA A 622 -39.74 -11.15 -8.31
CA ALA A 622 -40.24 -12.31 -9.06
C ALA A 622 -40.08 -13.66 -8.32
N ASN A 623 -39.16 -13.74 -7.33
CA ASN A 623 -38.93 -14.94 -6.52
C ASN A 623 -39.79 -14.96 -5.24
N GLY A 624 -40.61 -13.92 -5.01
CA GLY A 624 -41.39 -13.75 -3.78
C GLY A 624 -40.55 -13.29 -2.59
N GLU A 625 -39.28 -12.93 -2.80
CA GLU A 625 -38.45 -12.29 -1.80
C GLU A 625 -38.80 -10.81 -1.72
N ARG A 626 -38.53 -10.18 -0.58
CA ARG A 626 -38.92 -8.79 -0.40
C ARG A 626 -37.84 -7.88 -0.91
N GLN A 627 -38.29 -6.86 -1.62
CA GLN A 627 -37.40 -5.82 -2.08
C GLN A 627 -36.85 -5.01 -0.89
N SER A 628 -35.65 -4.49 -1.09
CA SER A 628 -34.95 -3.66 -0.12
C SER A 628 -35.36 -2.21 -0.30
N HIS A 629 -35.55 -1.52 0.81
CA HIS A 629 -35.82 -0.09 0.79
C HIS A 629 -34.54 0.66 0.41
N VAL A 630 -34.61 1.50 -0.62
CA VAL A 630 -33.49 2.33 -1.08
C VAL A 630 -33.61 3.74 -0.53
N LEU A 631 -34.74 4.39 -0.79
CA LEU A 631 -34.95 5.82 -0.53
C LEU A 631 -36.39 6.08 -0.08
N THR A 632 -36.58 6.96 0.90
CA THR A 632 -37.87 7.62 1.13
C THR A 632 -37.71 9.11 0.86
N LEU A 633 -38.65 9.71 0.13
CA LEU A 633 -38.78 11.14 -0.10
C LEU A 633 -40.00 11.68 0.63
N ASP A 634 -39.77 12.65 1.51
CA ASP A 634 -40.80 13.40 2.20
C ASP A 634 -41.43 14.47 1.26
N LEU A 635 -42.74 14.42 1.01
CA LEU A 635 -43.42 15.41 0.16
C LEU A 635 -43.61 16.80 0.81
N GLU A 636 -43.24 17.00 2.07
CA GLU A 636 -43.00 18.34 2.64
C GLU A 636 -41.61 18.88 2.28
N ASP A 637 -40.63 18.02 2.01
CA ASP A 637 -39.31 18.46 1.52
C ASP A 637 -39.37 18.81 0.02
N VAL A 638 -40.25 18.13 -0.73
CA VAL A 638 -40.47 18.32 -2.18
C VAL A 638 -41.97 18.57 -2.47
N PRO A 639 -42.49 19.78 -2.17
CA PRO A 639 -43.93 20.06 -2.24
C PRO A 639 -44.53 19.92 -3.65
N GLU A 640 -43.77 20.15 -4.71
CA GLU A 640 -44.25 20.07 -6.09
C GLU A 640 -44.66 18.65 -6.48
N LEU A 641 -44.05 17.62 -5.89
CA LEU A 641 -44.45 16.21 -6.10
C LEU A 641 -45.88 15.93 -5.60
N ARG A 642 -46.45 16.77 -4.72
CA ARG A 642 -47.84 16.60 -4.26
C ARG A 642 -48.85 16.78 -5.39
N THR A 643 -48.48 17.48 -6.45
CA THR A 643 -49.33 17.60 -7.63
C THR A 643 -49.48 16.25 -8.37
N MET A 644 -48.42 15.44 -8.39
CA MET A 644 -48.42 14.10 -8.94
C MET A 644 -49.01 13.06 -7.97
N TYR A 645 -48.78 13.25 -6.67
CA TYR A 645 -49.16 12.33 -5.60
C TYR A 645 -49.99 13.03 -4.50
N PRO A 646 -51.24 13.45 -4.79
CA PRO A 646 -52.03 14.32 -3.90
C PRO A 646 -52.43 13.68 -2.57
N ASN A 647 -52.40 12.35 -2.48
CA ASN A 647 -52.79 11.60 -1.28
C ASN A 647 -51.59 11.06 -0.48
N ALA A 648 -50.37 11.27 -0.98
CA ALA A 648 -49.15 10.77 -0.36
C ALA A 648 -48.55 11.81 0.60
N ARG A 649 -48.00 11.34 1.71
CA ARG A 649 -47.14 12.10 2.62
C ARG A 649 -45.66 11.83 2.36
N ALA A 650 -45.30 10.62 1.93
CA ALA A 650 -43.96 10.22 1.50
C ALA A 650 -44.03 9.27 0.30
N LEU A 651 -42.95 9.19 -0.49
CA LEU A 651 -42.74 8.17 -1.52
C LEU A 651 -41.59 7.26 -1.06
N ALA A 652 -41.74 5.94 -1.14
CA ALA A 652 -40.67 5.00 -0.83
C ALA A 652 -40.30 4.15 -2.05
N LEU A 653 -39.03 4.20 -2.42
CA LEU A 653 -38.45 3.37 -3.47
C LEU A 653 -37.94 2.08 -2.88
N PHE A 654 -38.37 0.96 -3.47
CA PHE A 654 -37.87 -0.37 -3.19
C PHE A 654 -37.25 -0.95 -4.45
N CYS A 655 -36.09 -1.60 -4.30
CA CYS A 655 -35.41 -2.29 -5.38
C CYS A 655 -35.10 -3.74 -4.97
N PRO A 656 -35.19 -4.71 -5.87
CA PRO A 656 -34.64 -6.03 -5.62
C PRO A 656 -33.12 -5.93 -5.54
N ARG A 657 -32.52 -6.56 -4.53
CA ARG A 657 -31.06 -6.82 -4.46
C ARG A 657 -30.17 -5.65 -4.91
N TRP A 658 -30.47 -4.44 -4.45
CA TRP A 658 -29.77 -3.19 -4.79
C TRP A 658 -28.25 -3.19 -4.50
N GLU A 659 -27.78 -4.08 -3.62
CA GLU A 659 -26.36 -4.33 -3.33
C GLU A 659 -25.64 -5.08 -4.46
N ASP A 660 -26.39 -5.87 -5.25
CA ASP A 660 -25.87 -6.71 -6.33
C ASP A 660 -25.95 -6.01 -7.71
N GLY A 661 -26.69 -4.92 -7.83
CA GLY A 661 -26.80 -4.14 -9.07
C GLY A 661 -27.67 -4.76 -10.17
N GLU A 662 -28.62 -5.64 -9.82
CA GLU A 662 -29.45 -6.39 -10.77
C GLU A 662 -30.96 -6.14 -10.60
N ASN A 663 -31.73 -6.36 -11.67
CA ASN A 663 -33.20 -6.34 -11.72
C ASN A 663 -33.89 -5.02 -11.30
N PHE A 664 -33.26 -3.87 -11.56
CA PHE A 664 -33.85 -2.57 -11.19
C PHE A 664 -35.20 -2.28 -11.87
N GLU A 665 -35.51 -2.93 -12.98
CA GLU A 665 -36.80 -2.89 -13.67
C GLU A 665 -37.99 -3.43 -12.85
N ASP A 666 -37.74 -4.29 -11.87
CA ASP A 666 -38.76 -4.81 -10.95
C ASP A 666 -38.98 -3.90 -9.73
N SER A 667 -38.26 -2.79 -9.65
CA SER A 667 -38.34 -1.85 -8.53
C SER A 667 -39.71 -1.18 -8.45
N ALA A 668 -40.14 -0.85 -7.24
CA ALA A 668 -41.45 -0.28 -6.99
C ALA A 668 -41.37 1.03 -6.20
N LEU A 669 -42.11 2.03 -6.67
CA LEU A 669 -42.34 3.29 -5.96
C LEU A 669 -43.68 3.23 -5.22
N ILE A 670 -43.63 3.28 -3.89
CA ILE A 670 -44.81 3.11 -3.03
C ILE A 670 -45.20 4.44 -2.38
N GLU A 671 -46.45 4.84 -2.58
CA GLU A 671 -47.06 5.99 -1.89
C GLU A 671 -47.38 5.68 -0.43
N ILE A 672 -46.96 6.54 0.49
CA ILE A 672 -47.25 6.42 1.93
C ILE A 672 -48.18 7.54 2.35
N SER A 673 -49.42 7.20 2.68
CA SER A 673 -50.43 8.16 3.15
C SER A 673 -50.16 8.73 4.54
N GLU A 674 -50.71 9.92 4.82
CA GLU A 674 -50.64 10.58 6.14
C GLU A 674 -51.17 9.69 7.29
N PRO A 675 -52.32 8.99 7.16
CA PRO A 675 -52.82 8.12 8.24
C PRO A 675 -51.87 6.96 8.56
N ALA A 676 -51.20 6.41 7.55
CA ALA A 676 -50.26 5.31 7.72
C ALA A 676 -49.05 5.73 8.57
N MET A 677 -48.58 6.97 8.43
CA MET A 677 -47.44 7.53 9.17
C MET A 677 -47.70 7.69 10.68
N SER A 678 -48.96 7.94 11.05
CA SER A 678 -49.39 8.15 12.44
C SER A 678 -49.54 6.84 13.22
N ALA A 679 -49.67 5.70 12.55
CA ALA A 679 -50.02 4.41 13.17
C ALA A 679 -48.86 3.66 13.85
N ARG A 680 -47.60 4.13 13.73
CA ARG A 680 -46.43 3.40 14.22
C ARG A 680 -45.43 4.36 14.90
N ARG A 681 -45.12 4.09 16.17
CA ARG A 681 -43.94 4.64 16.88
C ARG A 681 -42.89 3.55 16.88
N ASP A 682 -41.69 3.79 16.33
CA ASP A 682 -40.42 3.39 16.95
C ASP A 682 -39.14 3.65 16.15
N SER A 683 -38.07 3.70 16.95
CA SER A 683 -36.61 3.75 16.74
C SER A 683 -36.08 4.87 15.85
N ALA A 684 -35.76 5.98 16.52
CA ALA A 684 -34.98 7.10 16.02
C ALA A 684 -33.52 6.69 15.77
N VAL A 685 -33.23 6.01 14.66
CA VAL A 685 -31.86 5.98 14.15
C VAL A 685 -31.72 7.17 13.20
N GLN A 686 -31.14 8.27 13.71
CA GLN A 686 -30.90 9.51 12.95
C GLN A 686 -29.85 9.33 11.85
N ASP A 687 -29.00 8.29 11.94
CA ASP A 687 -27.81 8.09 11.10
C ASP A 687 -28.08 7.79 9.60
N ARG A 688 -29.36 7.78 9.18
CA ARG A 688 -29.80 7.49 7.81
C ARG A 688 -30.71 8.56 7.20
N ALA A 689 -30.83 9.73 7.84
CA ALA A 689 -31.64 10.82 7.30
C ALA A 689 -31.05 11.36 5.98
N LEU A 690 -31.90 12.00 5.16
CA LEU A 690 -31.49 12.69 3.94
C LEU A 690 -31.68 14.19 4.07
N ALA A 691 -30.73 14.92 3.53
CA ALA A 691 -30.86 16.34 3.30
C ALA A 691 -31.36 16.58 1.87
N VAL A 692 -32.37 17.43 1.75
CA VAL A 692 -33.06 17.73 0.49
C VAL A 692 -33.03 19.24 0.28
N PHE A 693 -32.41 19.69 -0.81
CA PHE A 693 -32.16 21.12 -1.06
C PHE A 693 -32.74 21.57 -2.40
N GLY A 694 -33.70 22.49 -2.36
CA GLY A 694 -34.33 23.01 -3.58
C GLY A 694 -33.61 24.24 -4.15
N ILE A 695 -33.27 24.19 -5.45
CA ILE A 695 -32.71 25.29 -6.25
C ILE A 695 -33.58 25.60 -7.45
N ASP A 696 -33.53 26.86 -7.88
CA ASP A 696 -34.06 27.28 -9.17
C ASP A 696 -32.93 27.39 -10.19
N VAL A 697 -33.01 26.58 -11.25
CA VAL A 697 -32.06 26.57 -12.37
C VAL A 697 -32.74 26.95 -13.68
N PRO A 698 -32.03 27.43 -14.71
CA PRO A 698 -32.61 27.56 -16.05
C PRO A 698 -33.00 26.19 -16.58
N ALA A 699 -34.20 26.01 -17.14
CA ALA A 699 -34.63 24.72 -17.71
C ALA A 699 -33.67 24.16 -18.79
N ARG A 700 -32.93 25.05 -19.46
CA ARG A 700 -31.90 24.71 -20.46
C ARG A 700 -30.66 24.02 -19.90
N VAL A 701 -30.53 23.92 -18.58
CA VAL A 701 -29.48 23.12 -17.93
C VAL A 701 -29.53 21.65 -18.38
N PHE A 702 -30.72 21.15 -18.71
CA PHE A 702 -30.94 19.77 -19.13
C PHE A 702 -30.82 19.56 -20.65
N ASP A 703 -30.47 20.60 -21.42
CA ASP A 703 -30.28 20.48 -22.87
C ASP A 703 -28.90 19.86 -23.18
N ASP A 704 -28.75 19.18 -24.32
CA ASP A 704 -27.46 18.61 -24.76
C ASP A 704 -26.42 19.70 -25.11
N ALA A 705 -26.88 20.81 -25.71
CA ALA A 705 -26.03 21.94 -26.08
C ALA A 705 -26.07 23.04 -25.02
N ARG A 706 -24.99 23.19 -24.24
CA ARG A 706 -24.91 24.08 -23.07
C ARG A 706 -23.84 25.15 -23.25
N SER A 707 -24.08 26.34 -22.68
CA SER A 707 -23.00 27.33 -22.45
C SER A 707 -22.15 26.89 -21.27
N VAL A 708 -20.99 27.53 -21.06
CA VAL A 708 -20.09 27.24 -19.94
C VAL A 708 -20.81 27.35 -18.58
N GLU A 709 -21.70 28.34 -18.41
CA GLU A 709 -22.46 28.54 -17.18
C GLU A 709 -23.52 27.45 -16.96
N LEU A 710 -24.21 27.01 -18.03
CA LEU A 710 -25.19 25.92 -17.94
C LEU A 710 -24.50 24.59 -17.67
N ASP A 711 -23.33 24.35 -18.27
CA ASP A 711 -22.58 23.12 -18.09
C ASP A 711 -22.03 22.99 -16.66
N ALA A 712 -21.62 24.10 -16.04
CA ALA A 712 -21.24 24.10 -14.63
C ALA A 712 -22.39 23.66 -13.70
N VAL A 713 -23.61 24.18 -13.91
CA VAL A 713 -24.79 23.79 -13.12
C VAL A 713 -25.19 22.34 -13.42
N HIS A 714 -25.21 21.95 -14.69
CA HIS A 714 -25.52 20.59 -15.13
C HIS A 714 -24.58 19.57 -14.47
N TYR A 715 -23.27 19.81 -14.55
CA TYR A 715 -22.26 18.97 -13.91
C TYR A 715 -22.49 18.84 -12.40
N ARG A 716 -22.81 19.94 -11.71
CA ARG A 716 -23.05 19.93 -10.26
C ARG A 716 -24.29 19.14 -9.85
N ILE A 717 -25.38 19.24 -10.63
CA ILE A 717 -26.59 18.43 -10.39
C ILE A 717 -26.25 16.95 -10.59
N ARG A 718 -25.50 16.62 -11.64
CA ARG A 718 -25.04 15.25 -11.92
C ARG A 718 -24.15 14.68 -10.81
N CYS A 719 -23.30 15.49 -10.19
CA CYS A 719 -22.44 15.12 -9.05
C CYS A 719 -23.11 15.31 -7.68
N ALA A 720 -24.42 15.47 -7.61
CA ALA A 720 -25.15 15.29 -6.36
C ALA A 720 -25.43 13.79 -6.17
N GLY A 721 -25.65 13.34 -4.92
CA GLY A 721 -26.08 11.95 -4.69
C GLY A 721 -27.39 11.62 -5.43
N GLY A 722 -28.19 12.63 -5.74
CA GLY A 722 -29.28 12.53 -6.70
C GLY A 722 -30.01 13.85 -6.87
N HIS A 723 -31.01 13.89 -7.75
CA HIS A 723 -31.92 15.03 -7.87
C HIS A 723 -33.37 14.61 -8.08
N VAL A 724 -34.30 15.43 -7.59
CA VAL A 724 -35.76 15.27 -7.73
C VAL A 724 -36.29 16.40 -8.58
N LEU A 725 -37.24 16.09 -9.49
CA LEU A 725 -37.79 16.99 -10.51
C LEU A 725 -36.76 17.50 -11.52
N GLY A 726 -37.20 18.32 -12.47
CA GLY A 726 -36.40 18.73 -13.62
C GLY A 726 -36.54 17.72 -14.76
N ARG A 727 -35.43 17.37 -15.41
CA ARG A 727 -35.37 16.34 -16.45
C ARG A 727 -34.30 15.30 -16.09
N PRO A 728 -34.44 14.05 -16.55
CA PRO A 728 -33.42 13.01 -16.36
C PRO A 728 -32.12 13.40 -17.10
N MET A 729 -30.97 13.09 -16.49
CA MET A 729 -29.65 13.21 -17.11
C MET A 729 -29.15 11.81 -17.47
N PHE A 730 -29.50 11.35 -18.68
CA PHE A 730 -29.14 10.01 -19.16
C PHE A 730 -27.62 9.85 -19.34
N ILE A 731 -27.10 8.68 -18.97
CA ILE A 731 -25.69 8.31 -19.16
C ILE A 731 -25.48 7.77 -20.58
N TYR A 732 -26.45 7.01 -21.10
CA TYR A 732 -26.43 6.43 -22.45
C TYR A 732 -27.63 6.93 -23.28
N ASP A 733 -28.05 6.14 -24.27
CA ASP A 733 -29.23 6.39 -25.10
C ASP A 733 -30.46 6.70 -24.25
N LYS A 734 -31.29 7.64 -24.73
CA LYS A 734 -32.50 8.13 -24.07
C LYS A 734 -33.61 7.07 -24.26
N PRO A 735 -34.00 6.31 -23.22
CA PRO A 735 -35.03 5.26 -23.36
C PRO A 735 -36.46 5.81 -23.29
N TYR A 736 -36.61 7.07 -22.88
CA TYR A 736 -37.88 7.79 -22.75
C TYR A 736 -37.75 9.18 -23.39
N ASP A 737 -38.86 9.69 -23.94
CA ASP A 737 -38.92 11.06 -24.45
C ASP A 737 -38.76 12.06 -23.29
N GLU A 738 -37.97 13.11 -23.51
CA GLU A 738 -37.62 14.10 -22.48
C GLU A 738 -38.81 14.96 -22.01
N ASP A 739 -39.93 14.89 -22.73
CA ASP A 739 -41.19 15.56 -22.42
C ASP A 739 -42.13 14.70 -21.55
N ASP A 740 -41.71 13.49 -21.14
CA ASP A 740 -42.52 12.64 -20.29
C ASP A 740 -42.68 13.26 -18.89
N THR A 741 -43.91 13.69 -18.59
CA THR A 741 -44.31 14.42 -17.37
C THR A 741 -44.18 13.61 -16.08
N GLY A 742 -43.65 12.39 -16.14
CA GLY A 742 -43.56 11.45 -15.03
C GLY A 742 -42.23 11.43 -14.27
N PHE A 743 -41.21 12.21 -14.63
CA PHE A 743 -39.91 12.15 -13.93
C PHE A 743 -40.04 12.54 -12.46
N VAL A 744 -39.65 11.62 -11.56
CA VAL A 744 -39.67 11.83 -10.11
C VAL A 744 -38.27 12.20 -9.63
N CYS A 745 -37.30 11.29 -9.77
CA CYS A 745 -35.93 11.52 -9.35
C CYS A 745 -34.89 10.67 -10.10
N GLN A 746 -33.64 11.08 -9.98
CA GLN A 746 -32.46 10.33 -10.39
C GLN A 746 -31.54 10.15 -9.17
N ILE A 747 -30.99 8.95 -8.98
CA ILE A 747 -30.15 8.59 -7.83
C ILE A 747 -28.83 8.02 -8.34
N GLY A 748 -27.71 8.57 -7.90
CA GLY A 748 -26.36 8.07 -8.17
C GLY A 748 -25.80 7.19 -7.05
N ASP A 749 -24.65 6.57 -7.31
CA ASP A 749 -23.86 5.79 -6.35
C ASP A 749 -23.37 6.62 -5.16
N GLU A 750 -23.06 7.91 -5.39
CA GLU A 750 -22.60 8.83 -4.35
C GLU A 750 -23.60 9.02 -3.18
N LEU A 751 -24.89 8.65 -3.34
CA LEU A 751 -25.87 8.83 -2.29
C LEU A 751 -25.66 7.87 -1.10
N THR A 752 -25.18 6.64 -1.36
CA THR A 752 -24.93 5.65 -0.31
C THR A 752 -24.05 4.49 -0.78
N ASP A 753 -23.07 4.10 0.04
CA ASP A 753 -22.16 2.96 -0.21
C ASP A 753 -22.85 1.58 -0.30
N GLU A 754 -24.11 1.50 0.14
CA GLU A 754 -24.95 0.29 0.09
C GLU A 754 -25.61 0.11 -1.30
N LEU A 755 -25.70 1.17 -2.11
CA LEU A 755 -26.32 1.15 -3.43
C LEU A 755 -25.27 0.86 -4.50
N ASN A 756 -25.35 -0.31 -5.13
CA ASN A 756 -24.45 -0.67 -6.23
C ASN A 756 -25.13 -0.40 -7.58
N VAL A 757 -24.79 0.73 -8.19
CA VAL A 757 -25.20 1.05 -9.58
C VAL A 757 -24.01 1.06 -10.53
N GLY A 758 -22.85 0.58 -10.10
CA GLY A 758 -21.58 0.78 -10.81
C GLY A 758 -21.31 2.26 -11.05
N PHE A 759 -20.81 2.62 -12.23
CA PHE A 759 -20.69 4.02 -12.67
C PHE A 759 -22.00 4.55 -13.27
N GLY A 760 -23.10 4.34 -12.55
CA GLY A 760 -24.46 4.45 -13.07
C GLY A 760 -25.40 5.37 -12.30
N SER A 761 -26.67 5.32 -12.65
CA SER A 761 -27.76 6.01 -11.94
C SER A 761 -29.08 5.24 -12.06
N ILE A 762 -29.90 5.27 -11.01
CA ILE A 762 -31.30 4.86 -11.06
C ILE A 762 -32.14 6.04 -11.52
N TYR A 763 -33.03 5.79 -12.48
CA TYR A 763 -34.03 6.74 -12.96
C TYR A 763 -35.40 6.30 -12.48
N VAL A 764 -36.08 7.20 -11.77
CA VAL A 764 -37.41 6.95 -11.21
C VAL A 764 -38.40 7.86 -11.92
N PHE A 765 -39.32 7.24 -12.63
CA PHE A 765 -40.51 7.85 -13.20
C PHE A 765 -41.73 7.38 -12.41
N ARG A 766 -42.88 8.02 -12.65
CA ARG A 766 -44.14 7.66 -12.04
C ARG A 766 -44.51 6.19 -12.23
N ASP A 767 -44.32 5.69 -13.45
CA ASP A 767 -44.78 4.37 -13.88
C ASP A 767 -43.61 3.43 -14.25
N ALA A 768 -42.36 3.84 -14.00
CA ALA A 768 -41.18 3.05 -14.34
C ALA A 768 -39.99 3.36 -13.43
N VAL A 769 -39.17 2.34 -13.15
CA VAL A 769 -37.86 2.48 -12.52
C VAL A 769 -36.87 1.65 -13.31
N PHE A 770 -35.70 2.19 -13.61
CA PHE A 770 -34.62 1.45 -14.27
C PHE A 770 -33.26 2.05 -13.93
N MET A 771 -32.19 1.33 -14.25
CA MET A 771 -30.81 1.76 -14.02
C MET A 771 -30.05 1.85 -15.35
N GLN A 772 -29.17 2.84 -15.47
CA GLN A 772 -28.13 2.89 -16.50
C GLN A 772 -26.76 2.86 -15.82
N GLY A 773 -25.89 1.93 -16.18
CA GLY A 773 -24.55 1.78 -15.61
C GLY A 773 -23.66 0.90 -16.49
N ASN A 774 -22.34 1.03 -16.33
CA ASN A 774 -21.31 0.27 -17.06
C ASN A 774 -20.96 -1.04 -16.36
#